data_AF-A0A9R1PME9-F1
#
_entry.id   AF-A0A9R1PME9-F1
#
_cell.length_a   1.000
_cell.length_b   1.000
_cell.length_c   1.000
_cell.angle_alpha   90.00
_cell.angle_beta   90.00
_cell.angle_gamma   90.00
#
_symmetry.space_group_name_H-M   'P 1'
#
loop_
_entity.id
_entity.type
_entity.pdbx_description
1 polymer ?
#
loop_
_entity_poly.entity_id
_entity_poly.type
_entity_poly.pdbx_seq_one_letter_code
_entity_poly.pdbx_strand_id
1 'polypeptide(L)'
;MVFLQRSNPRKRPPPAPTAPGPPPPPPSLATSSAPTPAEPSVVDAAAALLADAGCTLLVPPHLPPSLPSAPTFVPRLTRALAADPVADLPARLLAGLAAFAESPTRLRQLLLPTSPRSQSLARVLLSVPALQPGLLGLLLDKLPEHFDDDALDGVPLQDDVGRLIVAQFRWLDFLVDADTFVTKLVEVLSVAPPRLKKEIIGSIPEIVGDQSHAAVVSALEKLLQEDSQVVVAVLDTLSNLNLDALLQEQAVTVAISCIRTIHADQMPHLLRFLLLSATPANVGRIISQIREQLKFVGVVDPRAARSKKLKGKASATNTDGAILDALRSGLRFKNMLCEAFLKELKLVDHARDHKVIDVWLIMLIYANGGALQKSAEKILKSKILQGYIRETLFHQCIHGNTELVKDHFMSYLSVSDYLLACKEDKAREFATYLFTALFEEFSDTFSRQELVGSLITHIGSGVSYEVSSALDIMISLTSNNSEELIPIASHITGILDYLESFHEDNLRKVYEIFCQLALAAGFNTSSGGSSVANELLMVVRKQVSNPDMKYKRMGIIGALRIVSAIADANAAVNYSSSQQPNCEEALGLLNMTVNSCKFVTLPLILLYDELSALFESNVLHSAIIEWGWRTCCRI
;
A
#
# COMPACT_ATOMS: atom_id res chain seq x y z
N MET A 1 33.62 -13.31 56.45
CA MET A 1 33.84 -14.48 57.34
C MET A 1 34.50 -15.57 56.53
N VAL A 2 35.65 -16.02 57.03
CA VAL A 2 36.60 -16.94 56.40
C VAL A 2 36.42 -18.34 57.01
N PHE A 3 36.95 -19.34 56.29
CA PHE A 3 37.36 -20.71 56.67
C PHE A 3 36.40 -21.82 56.18
N LEU A 4 36.73 -22.54 55.10
CA LEU A 4 37.79 -23.56 54.90
C LEU A 4 37.57 -24.82 55.74
N GLN A 5 37.50 -26.00 55.10
CA GLN A 5 38.58 -27.00 55.24
C GLN A 5 38.52 -28.13 54.19
N ARG A 6 39.71 -28.63 53.87
CA ARG A 6 40.10 -29.51 52.77
C ARG A 6 40.31 -30.97 53.25
N SER A 7 40.02 -31.92 52.34
CA SER A 7 40.83 -33.08 51.88
C SER A 7 41.41 -34.17 52.83
N ASN A 8 40.99 -35.43 52.54
CA ASN A 8 41.75 -36.70 52.32
C ASN A 8 42.61 -37.33 53.46
N PRO A 9 43.06 -38.62 53.41
CA PRO A 9 42.98 -39.65 52.34
C PRO A 9 42.69 -41.14 52.76
N ARG A 10 42.51 -42.01 51.75
CA ARG A 10 42.84 -43.47 51.61
C ARG A 10 42.94 -44.39 52.84
N LYS A 11 42.22 -45.52 52.80
CA LYS A 11 42.73 -46.89 53.09
C LYS A 11 41.75 -47.98 52.61
N ARG A 12 42.29 -49.02 51.97
CA ARG A 12 41.65 -50.29 51.52
C ARG A 12 42.22 -51.44 52.40
N PRO A 13 41.81 -52.70 52.24
CA PRO A 13 40.67 -53.44 52.84
C PRO A 13 41.14 -54.57 53.80
N PRO A 14 40.23 -55.46 54.28
CA PRO A 14 40.58 -56.87 54.50
C PRO A 14 39.57 -57.87 53.85
N PRO A 15 39.85 -59.19 53.86
CA PRO A 15 39.59 -60.10 52.73
C PRO A 15 38.32 -60.97 52.84
N ALA A 16 38.04 -61.68 51.74
CA ALA A 16 36.94 -62.63 51.56
C ALA A 16 37.09 -63.93 52.38
N PRO A 17 35.97 -64.63 52.66
CA PRO A 17 35.97 -66.07 52.85
C PRO A 17 35.45 -66.83 51.62
N THR A 18 36.02 -68.03 51.51
CA THR A 18 35.99 -69.06 50.48
C THR A 18 34.64 -69.75 50.22
N ALA A 19 34.51 -70.27 49.00
CA ALA A 19 33.40 -71.06 48.47
C ALA A 19 33.21 -72.46 49.12
N PRO A 20 32.03 -73.08 48.89
CA PRO A 20 31.92 -74.52 48.67
C PRO A 20 31.55 -74.85 47.21
N GLY A 21 32.05 -76.00 46.74
CA GLY A 21 32.03 -76.48 45.35
C GLY A 21 30.70 -77.07 44.82
N PRO A 22 30.76 -77.79 43.68
CA PRO A 22 29.70 -77.83 42.66
C PRO A 22 28.78 -79.06 42.75
N PRO A 23 27.54 -79.01 42.20
CA PRO A 23 26.75 -80.19 41.88
C PRO A 23 26.90 -80.64 40.39
N PRO A 24 26.60 -81.92 40.06
CA PRO A 24 26.98 -82.60 38.81
C PRO A 24 26.00 -82.37 37.64
N PRO A 25 26.36 -82.76 36.40
CA PRO A 25 25.61 -82.42 35.18
C PRO A 25 24.58 -83.49 34.79
N PRO A 26 23.52 -83.13 34.04
CA PRO A 26 22.77 -84.06 33.19
C PRO A 26 23.14 -83.90 31.69
N PRO A 27 22.77 -84.87 30.83
CA PRO A 27 23.61 -85.34 29.73
C PRO A 27 23.45 -84.58 28.41
N SER A 28 24.53 -84.63 27.63
CA SER A 28 24.62 -84.19 26.24
C SER A 28 23.89 -85.13 25.28
N LEU A 29 23.07 -84.55 24.40
CA LEU A 29 22.63 -85.14 23.14
C LEU A 29 23.06 -84.22 22.00
N ALA A 30 23.42 -84.86 20.90
CA ALA A 30 24.41 -84.37 19.96
C ALA A 30 23.84 -83.57 18.79
N THR A 31 24.67 -82.65 18.30
CA THR A 31 24.94 -82.32 16.88
C THR A 31 23.88 -81.72 15.95
N SER A 32 24.41 -80.84 15.08
CA SER A 32 23.86 -80.21 13.86
C SER A 32 23.03 -78.95 14.14
N SER A 33 23.26 -77.80 13.51
CA SER A 33 23.91 -77.47 12.25
C SER A 33 24.52 -76.06 12.32
N ALA A 34 25.73 -75.89 11.77
CA ALA A 34 26.29 -74.56 11.50
C ALA A 34 25.36 -73.78 10.55
N PRO A 35 25.11 -72.47 10.77
CA PRO A 35 24.45 -71.67 9.76
C PRO A 35 25.44 -71.38 8.63
N THR A 36 25.04 -71.73 7.42
CA THR A 36 25.60 -71.23 6.16
C THR A 36 25.67 -69.71 6.16
N PRO A 37 26.72 -69.08 5.57
CA PRO A 37 26.81 -67.63 5.51
C PRO A 37 25.66 -67.10 4.65
N ALA A 38 24.77 -66.30 5.26
CA ALA A 38 23.75 -65.56 4.55
C ALA A 38 24.42 -64.62 3.54
N GLU A 39 23.89 -64.56 2.32
CA GLU A 39 24.32 -63.55 1.34
C GLU A 39 24.22 -62.16 1.99
N PRO A 40 25.25 -61.30 1.87
CA PRO A 40 25.23 -59.97 2.47
C PRO A 40 24.03 -59.20 1.90
N SER A 41 23.24 -58.56 2.77
CA SER A 41 22.11 -57.76 2.32
C SER A 41 22.59 -56.65 1.39
N VAL A 42 21.74 -56.18 0.47
CA VAL A 42 22.09 -55.11 -0.48
C VAL A 42 22.55 -53.84 0.27
N VAL A 43 22.03 -53.62 1.48
CA VAL A 43 22.43 -52.55 2.41
C VAL A 43 23.84 -52.79 2.98
N ASP A 44 24.17 -54.03 3.37
CA ASP A 44 25.51 -54.36 3.89
C ASP A 44 26.59 -54.21 2.81
N ALA A 45 26.26 -54.56 1.56
CA ALA A 45 27.15 -54.35 0.42
C ALA A 45 27.40 -52.85 0.15
N ALA A 46 26.36 -52.02 0.23
CA ALA A 46 26.50 -50.56 0.13
C ALA A 46 27.27 -49.95 1.31
N ALA A 47 27.02 -50.45 2.53
CA ALA A 47 27.74 -50.01 3.73
C ALA A 47 29.24 -50.37 3.66
N ALA A 48 29.59 -51.53 3.11
CA ALA A 48 30.98 -51.92 2.88
C ALA A 48 31.68 -50.97 1.88
N LEU A 49 31.03 -50.66 0.75
CA LEU A 49 31.55 -49.72 -0.24
C LEU A 49 31.77 -48.30 0.32
N LEU A 50 30.87 -47.84 1.19
CA LEU A 50 31.02 -46.56 1.88
C LEU A 50 32.11 -46.59 2.96
N ALA A 51 32.27 -47.73 3.65
CA ALA A 51 33.30 -47.92 4.66
C ALA A 51 34.71 -47.90 4.07
N ASP A 52 34.89 -48.46 2.87
CA ASP A 52 36.16 -48.39 2.12
C ASP A 52 36.55 -46.94 1.76
N ALA A 53 35.57 -46.07 1.57
CA ALA A 53 35.77 -44.63 1.38
C ALA A 53 35.90 -43.85 2.71
N GLY A 54 35.72 -44.52 3.86
CA GLY A 54 35.85 -43.97 5.21
C GLY A 54 34.54 -43.48 5.84
N CYS A 55 33.37 -43.85 5.30
CA CYS A 55 32.06 -43.52 5.84
C CYS A 55 31.38 -44.74 6.47
N THR A 56 30.96 -44.61 7.74
CA THR A 56 30.22 -45.68 8.43
C THR A 56 28.73 -45.40 8.36
N LEU A 57 28.00 -46.16 7.53
CA LEU A 57 26.55 -46.00 7.33
C LEU A 57 25.72 -46.65 8.46
N LEU A 58 26.13 -47.84 8.92
CA LEU A 58 25.39 -48.64 9.91
C LEU A 58 25.64 -48.16 11.34
N VAL A 59 25.07 -47.01 11.69
CA VAL A 59 25.12 -46.39 13.02
C VAL A 59 23.69 -46.36 13.61
N PRO A 60 23.48 -46.37 14.94
CA PRO A 60 22.13 -46.24 15.51
C PRO A 60 21.38 -45.04 14.92
N PRO A 61 20.04 -45.14 14.70
CA PRO A 61 19.28 -44.15 13.93
C PRO A 61 19.26 -42.74 14.57
N HIS A 62 19.65 -42.63 15.83
CA HIS A 62 19.77 -41.36 16.59
C HIS A 62 21.15 -40.69 16.43
N LEU A 63 22.15 -41.38 15.87
CA LEU A 63 23.48 -40.84 15.62
C LEU A 63 23.66 -40.54 14.11
N PRO A 64 24.33 -39.44 13.76
CA PRO A 64 24.71 -39.19 12.38
C PRO A 64 25.77 -40.21 11.90
N PRO A 65 25.79 -40.55 10.60
CA PRO A 65 26.86 -41.35 10.03
C PRO A 65 28.22 -40.64 10.17
N SER A 66 29.29 -41.40 10.42
CA SER A 66 30.63 -40.81 10.52
C SER A 66 31.13 -40.45 9.12
N LEU A 67 31.28 -39.15 8.83
CA LEU A 67 31.81 -38.65 7.56
C LEU A 67 33.26 -38.16 7.76
N PRO A 68 34.22 -38.57 6.91
CA PRO A 68 35.49 -37.84 6.80
C PRO A 68 35.24 -36.48 6.12
N SER A 69 36.25 -35.60 6.10
CA SER A 69 36.09 -34.30 5.44
C SER A 69 35.72 -34.49 3.96
N ALA A 70 34.64 -33.82 3.51
CA ALA A 70 34.14 -33.87 2.13
C ALA A 70 35.23 -33.80 1.02
N PRO A 71 36.26 -32.92 1.09
CA PRO A 71 37.30 -32.85 0.05
C PRO A 71 38.19 -34.10 -0.04
N THR A 72 38.19 -34.96 0.99
CA THR A 72 38.94 -36.23 0.97
C THR A 72 38.05 -37.42 0.62
N PHE A 73 36.77 -37.36 1.00
CA PHE A 73 35.81 -38.44 0.80
C PHE A 73 35.38 -38.59 -0.66
N VAL A 74 34.92 -37.50 -1.29
CA VAL A 74 34.42 -37.50 -2.68
C VAL A 74 35.42 -38.11 -3.66
N PRO A 75 36.71 -37.69 -3.72
CA PRO A 75 37.66 -38.28 -4.67
C PRO A 75 38.03 -39.73 -4.36
N ARG A 76 37.95 -40.17 -3.09
CA ARG A 76 38.17 -41.57 -2.71
C ARG A 76 37.02 -42.45 -3.18
N LEU A 77 35.78 -42.03 -2.94
CA LEU A 77 34.59 -42.76 -3.37
C LEU A 77 34.49 -42.81 -4.90
N THR A 78 34.73 -41.69 -5.59
CA THR A 78 34.75 -41.67 -7.07
C THR A 78 35.77 -42.65 -7.65
N ARG A 79 36.98 -42.73 -7.05
CA ARG A 79 38.00 -43.69 -7.49
C ARG A 79 37.60 -45.14 -7.21
N ALA A 80 36.98 -45.41 -6.06
CA ALA A 80 36.50 -46.74 -5.71
C ALA A 80 35.39 -47.21 -6.66
N LEU A 81 34.45 -46.33 -7.01
CA LEU A 81 33.37 -46.62 -7.95
C LEU A 81 33.85 -46.80 -9.40
N ALA A 82 34.96 -46.17 -9.77
CA ALA A 82 35.58 -46.30 -11.08
C ALA A 82 36.56 -47.48 -11.20
N ALA A 83 36.88 -48.17 -10.11
CA ALA A 83 37.90 -49.23 -10.08
C ALA A 83 37.49 -50.49 -10.85
N ASP A 84 36.18 -50.77 -10.93
CA ASP A 84 35.63 -51.91 -11.68
C ASP A 84 34.38 -51.50 -12.47
N PRO A 85 34.52 -51.11 -13.75
CA PRO A 85 33.39 -50.70 -14.60
C PRO A 85 32.47 -51.86 -15.00
N VAL A 86 32.87 -53.12 -14.82
CA VAL A 86 32.07 -54.30 -15.17
C VAL A 86 31.06 -54.63 -14.06
N ALA A 87 31.37 -54.25 -12.82
CA ALA A 87 30.56 -54.57 -11.63
C ALA A 87 29.41 -53.59 -11.36
N ASP A 88 29.24 -52.54 -12.19
CA ASP A 88 28.26 -51.45 -12.03
C ASP A 88 28.07 -51.01 -10.57
N LEU A 89 29.20 -50.74 -9.91
CA LEU A 89 29.26 -50.37 -8.50
C LEU A 89 28.36 -49.16 -8.15
N PRO A 90 28.20 -48.13 -9.01
CA PRO A 90 27.25 -47.04 -8.76
C PRO A 90 25.80 -47.52 -8.62
N ALA A 91 25.32 -48.38 -9.52
CA ALA A 91 23.95 -48.90 -9.44
C ALA A 91 23.72 -49.77 -8.21
N ARG A 92 24.71 -50.60 -7.84
CA ARG A 92 24.66 -51.42 -6.62
C ARG A 92 24.62 -50.57 -5.34
N LEU A 93 25.43 -49.51 -5.29
CA LEU A 93 25.43 -48.57 -4.18
C LEU A 93 24.10 -47.81 -4.09
N LEU A 94 23.55 -47.36 -5.22
CA LEU A 94 22.24 -46.72 -5.27
C LEU A 94 21.11 -47.66 -4.83
N ALA A 95 21.12 -48.92 -5.24
CA ALA A 95 20.14 -49.92 -4.81
C ALA A 95 20.21 -50.17 -3.29
N GLY A 96 21.42 -50.24 -2.72
CA GLY A 96 21.60 -50.37 -1.29
C GLY A 96 21.20 -49.12 -0.51
N LEU A 97 21.45 -47.91 -1.05
CA LEU A 97 20.96 -46.66 -0.48
C LEU A 97 19.44 -46.54 -0.54
N ALA A 98 18.81 -46.99 -1.63
CA ALA A 98 17.36 -47.05 -1.77
C ALA A 98 16.73 -47.98 -0.72
N ALA A 99 17.26 -49.20 -0.57
CA ALA A 99 16.83 -50.14 0.45
C ALA A 99 17.05 -49.61 1.88
N PHE A 100 18.15 -48.89 2.12
CA PHE A 100 18.39 -48.23 3.41
C PHE A 100 17.39 -47.10 3.68
N ALA A 101 17.04 -46.34 2.65
CA ALA A 101 16.11 -45.21 2.72
C ALA A 101 14.63 -45.61 2.81
N GLU A 102 14.27 -46.89 2.70
CA GLU A 102 12.89 -47.37 2.91
C GLU A 102 12.38 -47.09 4.33
N SER A 103 13.28 -47.05 5.33
CA SER A 103 12.90 -46.67 6.69
C SER A 103 12.93 -45.15 6.85
N PRO A 104 11.86 -44.51 7.35
CA PRO A 104 11.81 -43.05 7.52
C PRO A 104 12.89 -42.52 8.48
N THR A 105 13.25 -43.30 9.51
CA THR A 105 14.34 -42.96 10.43
C THR A 105 15.71 -42.98 9.76
N ARG A 106 15.91 -43.88 8.80
CA ARG A 106 17.16 -44.04 8.05
C ARG A 106 17.27 -43.00 6.93
N LEU A 107 16.17 -42.71 6.24
CA LEU A 107 16.10 -41.59 5.29
C LEU A 107 16.43 -40.28 6.00
N ARG A 108 15.81 -40.00 7.15
CA ARG A 108 16.13 -38.83 7.97
C ARG A 108 17.61 -38.80 8.39
N GLN A 109 18.20 -39.96 8.74
CA GLN A 109 19.62 -40.08 9.05
C GLN A 109 20.54 -39.73 7.87
N LEU A 110 20.12 -39.99 6.62
CA LEU A 110 20.87 -39.58 5.41
C LEU A 110 20.82 -38.07 5.16
N LEU A 111 19.67 -37.44 5.48
CA LEU A 111 19.37 -36.05 5.15
C LEU A 111 19.84 -35.04 6.21
N LEU A 112 19.93 -35.47 7.48
CA LEU A 112 20.37 -34.60 8.56
C LEU A 112 21.88 -34.32 8.50
N PRO A 113 22.31 -33.10 8.88
CA PRO A 113 23.72 -32.77 8.95
C PRO A 113 24.40 -33.57 10.05
N THR A 114 25.64 -34.01 9.79
CA THR A 114 26.40 -34.84 10.74
C THR A 114 26.93 -34.05 11.95
N SER A 115 26.94 -32.73 11.86
CA SER A 115 27.27 -31.74 12.87
C SER A 115 26.72 -30.38 12.41
N PRO A 116 26.54 -29.37 13.28
CA PRO A 116 25.99 -28.07 12.89
C PRO A 116 26.82 -27.28 11.87
N ARG A 117 28.05 -27.74 11.54
CA ARG A 117 28.92 -27.14 10.50
C ARG A 117 29.24 -28.09 9.34
N SER A 118 28.67 -29.29 9.31
CA SER A 118 28.95 -30.27 8.25
C SER A 118 27.72 -30.57 7.41
N GLN A 119 27.98 -30.98 6.17
CA GLN A 119 26.95 -31.42 5.23
C GLN A 119 26.36 -32.77 5.67
N SER A 120 25.16 -33.07 5.18
CA SER A 120 24.53 -34.39 5.30
C SER A 120 25.27 -35.43 4.45
N LEU A 121 25.05 -36.71 4.72
CA LEU A 121 25.60 -37.77 3.87
C LEU A 121 25.01 -37.71 2.46
N ALA A 122 23.71 -37.47 2.34
CA ALA A 122 23.04 -37.28 1.04
C ALA A 122 23.72 -36.17 0.22
N ARG A 123 24.02 -35.03 0.85
CA ARG A 123 24.66 -33.89 0.18
C ARG A 123 26.06 -34.21 -0.32
N VAL A 124 26.86 -34.90 0.49
CA VAL A 124 28.21 -35.31 0.10
C VAL A 124 28.18 -36.34 -1.04
N LEU A 125 27.21 -37.25 -1.03
CA LEU A 125 27.02 -38.23 -2.11
C LEU A 125 26.54 -37.58 -3.41
N LEU A 126 25.74 -36.52 -3.35
CA LEU A 126 25.34 -35.72 -4.51
C LEU A 126 26.52 -35.00 -5.19
N SER A 127 27.65 -34.82 -4.50
CA SER A 127 28.90 -34.31 -5.10
C SER A 127 29.66 -35.35 -5.93
N VAL A 128 29.21 -36.61 -5.97
CA VAL A 128 29.83 -37.69 -6.77
C VAL A 128 29.08 -37.83 -8.11
N PRO A 129 29.71 -37.50 -9.26
CA PRO A 129 29.01 -37.45 -10.55
C PRO A 129 28.31 -38.75 -10.95
N ALA A 130 28.92 -39.91 -10.68
CA ALA A 130 28.38 -41.22 -11.04
C ALA A 130 27.12 -41.61 -10.25
N LEU A 131 26.92 -41.05 -9.05
CA LEU A 131 25.77 -41.34 -8.18
C LEU A 131 24.69 -40.27 -8.28
N GLN A 132 25.05 -39.04 -8.67
CA GLN A 132 24.18 -37.87 -8.57
C GLN A 132 22.84 -38.05 -9.30
N PRO A 133 22.75 -38.47 -10.58
CA PRO A 133 21.46 -38.61 -11.26
C PRO A 133 20.51 -39.61 -10.60
N GLY A 134 21.05 -40.77 -10.19
CA GLY A 134 20.27 -41.82 -9.54
C GLY A 134 19.83 -41.43 -8.12
N LEU A 135 20.68 -40.72 -7.37
CA LEU A 135 20.35 -40.25 -6.03
C LEU A 135 19.33 -39.10 -6.05
N LEU A 136 19.46 -38.16 -6.99
CA LEU A 136 18.44 -37.12 -7.21
C LEU A 136 17.09 -37.74 -7.59
N GLY A 137 17.09 -38.73 -8.49
CA GLY A 137 15.90 -39.48 -8.86
C GLY A 137 15.26 -40.17 -7.65
N LEU A 138 16.04 -40.93 -6.87
CA LEU A 138 15.57 -41.61 -5.66
C LEU A 138 14.94 -40.63 -4.65
N LEU A 139 15.59 -39.48 -4.39
CA LEU A 139 15.09 -38.49 -3.44
C LEU A 139 13.79 -37.83 -3.93
N LEU A 140 13.66 -37.56 -5.23
CA LEU A 140 12.42 -37.06 -5.82
C LEU A 140 11.30 -38.11 -5.79
N ASP A 141 11.61 -39.37 -6.08
CA ASP A 141 10.64 -40.47 -6.06
C ASP A 141 10.13 -40.75 -4.63
N LYS A 142 10.94 -40.45 -3.61
CA LYS A 142 10.57 -40.53 -2.18
C LYS A 142 9.81 -39.32 -1.65
N LEU A 143 9.84 -38.18 -2.35
CA LEU A 143 9.19 -36.96 -1.88
C LEU A 143 7.65 -37.08 -1.76
N PRO A 144 6.93 -37.73 -2.71
CA PRO A 144 5.49 -37.96 -2.62
C PRO A 144 5.04 -38.80 -1.42
N GLU A 145 5.88 -39.71 -0.91
CA GLU A 145 5.56 -40.52 0.27
C GLU A 145 5.36 -39.66 1.54
N HIS A 146 5.81 -38.40 1.50
CA HIS A 146 5.73 -37.43 2.60
C HIS A 146 4.72 -36.30 2.34
N PHE A 147 3.79 -36.47 1.40
CA PHE A 147 2.75 -35.47 1.12
C PHE A 147 1.57 -35.50 2.10
N ASP A 148 1.30 -36.67 2.71
CA ASP A 148 0.15 -36.90 3.59
C ASP A 148 0.44 -36.58 5.07
N ASP A 149 1.66 -36.15 5.42
CA ASP A 149 1.92 -35.66 6.76
C ASP A 149 1.11 -34.38 6.98
N ASP A 150 0.01 -34.51 7.73
CA ASP A 150 -0.78 -33.44 8.39
C ASP A 150 0.09 -32.64 9.39
N ALA A 151 1.36 -32.42 9.06
CA ALA A 151 2.28 -31.58 9.79
C ALA A 151 1.60 -30.23 9.96
N LEU A 152 1.26 -29.85 11.18
CA LEU A 152 0.73 -28.53 11.50
C LEU A 152 1.77 -27.46 11.12
N ASP A 153 1.34 -26.23 10.83
CA ASP A 153 2.29 -25.13 10.58
C ASP A 153 3.22 -25.01 11.81
N GLY A 154 4.54 -25.06 11.60
CA GLY A 154 5.54 -24.87 12.66
C GLY A 154 6.35 -26.09 13.08
N VAL A 155 6.27 -27.23 12.37
CA VAL A 155 7.20 -28.36 12.60
C VAL A 155 8.65 -27.91 12.32
N PRO A 156 9.60 -28.14 13.26
CA PRO A 156 11.01 -27.83 13.03
C PRO A 156 11.53 -28.52 11.76
N LEU A 157 12.43 -27.86 11.00
CA LEU A 157 13.01 -28.41 9.77
C LEU A 157 13.58 -29.83 9.96
N GLN A 158 14.07 -30.15 11.16
CA GLN A 158 14.65 -31.46 11.45
C GLN A 158 13.62 -32.60 11.42
N ASP A 159 12.35 -32.30 11.65
CA ASP A 159 11.26 -33.26 11.72
C ASP A 159 10.45 -33.35 10.42
N ASP A 160 10.66 -32.42 9.49
CA ASP A 160 10.00 -32.39 8.19
C ASP A 160 10.90 -33.01 7.11
N VAL A 161 10.65 -34.28 6.80
CA VAL A 161 11.45 -35.05 5.85
C VAL A 161 11.33 -34.49 4.43
N GLY A 162 10.14 -34.02 4.03
CA GLY A 162 9.94 -33.42 2.71
C GLY A 162 10.79 -32.17 2.51
N ARG A 163 10.84 -31.29 3.51
CA ARG A 163 11.69 -30.09 3.50
C ARG A 163 13.18 -30.42 3.55
N LEU A 164 13.56 -31.44 4.31
CA LEU A 164 14.93 -31.93 4.35
C LEU A 164 15.38 -32.46 2.99
N ILE A 165 14.51 -33.14 2.24
CA ILE A 165 14.80 -33.59 0.87
C ILE A 165 15.06 -32.39 -0.03
N VAL A 166 14.15 -31.40 -0.08
CA VAL A 166 14.29 -30.20 -0.92
C VAL A 166 15.57 -29.43 -0.58
N ALA A 167 15.93 -29.37 0.71
CA ALA A 167 17.16 -28.72 1.15
C ALA A 167 18.44 -29.36 0.57
N GLN A 168 18.42 -30.64 0.22
CA GLN A 168 19.60 -31.30 -0.38
C GLN A 168 19.87 -30.84 -1.81
N PHE A 169 18.90 -30.23 -2.50
CA PHE A 169 19.02 -29.81 -3.89
C PHE A 169 19.57 -28.38 -4.04
N ARG A 170 19.51 -27.55 -2.99
CA ARG A 170 19.86 -26.12 -3.03
C ARG A 170 21.38 -25.90 -3.12
N TRP A 171 21.91 -25.10 -4.03
CA TRP A 171 23.34 -24.76 -4.19
C TRP A 171 24.26 -25.95 -4.47
N LEU A 172 23.83 -26.92 -5.27
CA LEU A 172 24.73 -27.97 -5.74
C LEU A 172 25.81 -27.37 -6.66
N ASP A 173 27.06 -27.85 -6.54
CA ASP A 173 28.19 -27.30 -7.32
C ASP A 173 28.03 -27.53 -8.83
N PHE A 174 27.36 -28.63 -9.22
CA PHE A 174 27.05 -28.99 -10.60
C PHE A 174 25.85 -29.94 -10.64
N LEU A 175 25.17 -29.99 -11.78
CA LEU A 175 24.16 -31.00 -12.12
C LEU A 175 24.63 -31.77 -13.37
N VAL A 176 24.76 -33.09 -13.26
CA VAL A 176 25.21 -33.96 -14.37
C VAL A 176 24.17 -34.03 -15.48
N ASP A 177 22.89 -34.22 -15.12
CA ASP A 177 21.76 -34.27 -16.06
C ASP A 177 20.65 -33.35 -15.55
N ALA A 178 20.82 -32.06 -15.82
CA ALA A 178 19.92 -31.01 -15.35
C ALA A 178 18.51 -31.13 -15.95
N ASP A 179 18.40 -31.48 -17.23
CA ASP A 179 17.12 -31.52 -17.93
C ASP A 179 16.22 -32.65 -17.42
N THR A 180 16.78 -33.85 -17.23
CA THR A 180 16.03 -34.97 -16.64
C THR A 180 15.62 -34.67 -15.20
N PHE A 181 16.52 -34.06 -14.41
CA PHE A 181 16.21 -33.69 -13.03
C PHE A 181 15.10 -32.64 -12.94
N VAL A 182 15.18 -31.57 -13.75
CA VAL A 182 14.17 -30.51 -13.78
C VAL A 182 12.82 -31.04 -14.27
N THR A 183 12.80 -31.92 -15.26
CA THR A 183 11.57 -32.56 -15.74
C THR A 183 10.88 -33.32 -14.61
N LYS A 184 11.63 -34.18 -13.91
CA LYS A 184 11.10 -34.89 -12.72
C LYS A 184 10.67 -33.94 -11.60
N LEU A 185 11.44 -32.88 -11.34
CA LEU A 185 11.10 -31.90 -10.30
C LEU A 185 9.76 -31.21 -10.62
N VAL A 186 9.53 -30.85 -11.88
CA VAL A 186 8.27 -30.26 -12.35
C VAL A 186 7.10 -31.24 -12.24
N GLU A 187 7.32 -32.52 -12.57
CA GLU A 187 6.31 -33.58 -12.36
C GLU A 187 5.91 -33.69 -10.89
N VAL A 188 6.89 -33.75 -9.97
CA VAL A 188 6.63 -33.80 -8.53
C VAL A 188 5.96 -32.52 -8.04
N LEU A 189 6.32 -31.35 -8.58
CA LEU A 189 5.71 -30.07 -8.23
C LEU A 189 4.22 -30.03 -8.57
N SER A 190 3.78 -30.71 -9.64
CA SER A 190 2.37 -30.75 -10.06
C SER A 190 1.46 -31.46 -9.05
N VAL A 191 2.00 -32.45 -8.32
CA VAL A 191 1.27 -33.26 -7.34
C VAL A 191 1.54 -32.84 -5.88
N ALA A 192 2.47 -31.91 -5.65
CA ALA A 192 2.88 -31.50 -4.31
C ALA A 192 1.77 -30.75 -3.54
N PRO A 193 1.67 -30.94 -2.21
CA PRO A 193 0.74 -30.20 -1.37
C PRO A 193 1.12 -28.71 -1.31
N PRO A 194 0.17 -27.79 -1.06
CA PRO A 194 0.40 -26.35 -1.23
C PRO A 194 1.57 -25.76 -0.45
N ARG A 195 1.87 -26.29 0.75
CA ARG A 195 2.99 -25.83 1.58
C ARG A 195 4.33 -26.18 0.96
N LEU A 196 4.54 -27.46 0.67
CA LEU A 196 5.78 -27.93 0.06
C LEU A 196 5.93 -27.38 -1.37
N LYS A 197 4.82 -27.22 -2.11
CA LYS A 197 4.80 -26.59 -3.43
C LYS A 197 5.40 -25.18 -3.39
N LYS A 198 5.00 -24.34 -2.42
CA LYS A 198 5.58 -22.99 -2.23
C LYS A 198 7.07 -23.02 -1.90
N GLU A 199 7.49 -23.96 -1.05
CA GLU A 199 8.90 -24.07 -0.66
C GLU A 199 9.80 -24.60 -1.78
N ILE A 200 9.32 -25.55 -2.57
CA ILE A 200 10.00 -26.00 -3.79
C ILE A 200 10.14 -24.82 -4.75
N ILE A 201 9.03 -24.11 -5.05
CA ILE A 201 9.04 -22.95 -5.96
C ILE A 201 10.03 -21.88 -5.49
N GLY A 202 9.99 -21.50 -4.22
CA GLY A 202 10.90 -20.49 -3.67
C GLY A 202 12.37 -20.92 -3.66
N SER A 203 12.65 -22.22 -3.68
CA SER A 203 14.02 -22.76 -3.72
C SER A 203 14.55 -22.97 -5.15
N ILE A 204 13.71 -22.87 -6.19
CA ILE A 204 14.10 -23.08 -7.59
C ILE A 204 15.34 -22.26 -8.00
N PRO A 205 15.48 -20.96 -7.67
CA PRO A 205 16.65 -20.17 -8.06
C PRO A 205 17.97 -20.70 -7.47
N GLU A 206 17.88 -21.49 -6.40
CA GLU A 206 19.03 -22.13 -5.76
C GLU A 206 19.27 -23.56 -6.26
N ILE A 207 18.26 -24.19 -6.88
CA ILE A 207 18.30 -25.59 -7.33
C ILE A 207 18.72 -25.70 -8.79
N VAL A 208 18.22 -24.81 -9.65
CA VAL A 208 18.33 -24.91 -11.11
C VAL A 208 19.36 -23.90 -11.62
N GLY A 209 20.19 -24.32 -12.58
CA GLY A 209 21.12 -23.43 -13.29
C GLY A 209 20.52 -22.85 -14.57
N ASP A 210 21.23 -21.89 -15.15
CA ASP A 210 20.79 -21.11 -16.32
C ASP A 210 20.34 -21.97 -17.53
N GLN A 211 20.92 -23.16 -17.70
CA GLN A 211 20.63 -24.06 -18.82
C GLN A 211 19.19 -24.55 -18.89
N SER A 212 18.49 -24.63 -17.76
CA SER A 212 17.13 -25.20 -17.68
C SER A 212 16.07 -24.14 -17.36
N HIS A 213 16.41 -22.84 -17.41
CA HIS A 213 15.47 -21.74 -17.16
C HIS A 213 14.24 -21.79 -18.07
N ALA A 214 14.39 -22.17 -19.34
CA ALA A 214 13.25 -22.24 -20.28
C ALA A 214 12.17 -23.25 -19.84
N ALA A 215 12.58 -24.43 -19.39
CA ALA A 215 11.67 -25.47 -18.90
C ALA A 215 10.98 -25.03 -17.60
N VAL A 216 11.74 -24.43 -16.68
CA VAL A 216 11.23 -23.91 -15.41
C VAL A 216 10.22 -22.79 -15.62
N VAL A 217 10.52 -21.81 -16.47
CA VAL A 217 9.61 -20.69 -16.78
C VAL A 217 8.31 -21.22 -17.35
N SER A 218 8.37 -22.15 -18.32
CA SER A 218 7.17 -22.80 -18.87
C SER A 218 6.31 -23.51 -17.82
N ALA A 219 6.93 -24.17 -16.83
CA ALA A 219 6.23 -24.82 -15.73
C ALA A 219 5.61 -23.80 -14.75
N LEU A 220 6.36 -22.77 -14.37
CA LEU A 220 5.90 -21.70 -13.48
C LEU A 220 4.74 -20.90 -14.09
N GLU A 221 4.75 -20.69 -15.40
CA GLU A 221 3.66 -20.02 -16.12
C GLU A 221 2.34 -20.81 -16.04
N LYS A 222 2.38 -22.13 -16.22
CA LYS A 222 1.20 -22.98 -16.06
C LYS A 222 0.67 -22.91 -14.63
N LEU A 223 1.55 -22.98 -13.63
CA LEU A 223 1.18 -22.87 -12.22
C LEU A 223 0.56 -21.52 -11.88
N LEU A 224 1.05 -20.42 -12.47
CA LEU A 224 0.49 -19.09 -12.27
C LEU A 224 -0.97 -18.98 -12.77
N GLN A 225 -1.35 -19.76 -13.78
CA GLN A 225 -2.70 -19.79 -14.33
C GLN A 225 -3.63 -20.78 -13.60
N GLU A 226 -3.09 -21.89 -13.11
CA GLU A 226 -3.87 -23.01 -12.55
C GLU A 226 -4.07 -22.93 -11.03
N ASP A 227 -3.11 -22.39 -10.27
CA ASP A 227 -3.11 -22.45 -8.80
C ASP A 227 -2.92 -21.06 -8.17
N SER A 228 -4.00 -20.51 -7.60
CA SER A 228 -3.99 -19.19 -6.98
C SER A 228 -3.18 -19.11 -5.68
N GLN A 229 -2.88 -20.24 -5.03
CA GLN A 229 -2.17 -20.24 -3.76
C GLN A 229 -0.67 -19.99 -3.92
N VAL A 230 -0.09 -20.29 -5.09
CA VAL A 230 1.35 -20.19 -5.34
C VAL A 230 1.77 -18.93 -6.06
N VAL A 231 0.83 -18.08 -6.48
CA VAL A 231 1.08 -16.86 -7.28
C VAL A 231 2.22 -16.01 -6.73
N VAL A 232 2.24 -15.72 -5.44
CA VAL A 232 3.31 -14.91 -4.81
C VAL A 232 4.67 -15.60 -4.93
N ALA A 233 4.73 -16.89 -4.57
CA ALA A 233 5.97 -17.66 -4.64
C ALA A 233 6.50 -17.73 -6.09
N VAL A 234 5.61 -17.90 -7.07
CA VAL A 234 5.97 -17.92 -8.49
C VAL A 234 6.53 -16.58 -8.94
N LEU A 235 5.88 -15.46 -8.60
CA LEU A 235 6.35 -14.12 -8.97
C LEU A 235 7.69 -13.76 -8.32
N ASP A 236 7.88 -14.13 -7.05
CA ASP A 236 9.14 -13.94 -6.33
C ASP A 236 10.25 -14.77 -6.98
N THR A 237 9.97 -16.03 -7.32
CA THR A 237 10.93 -16.90 -8.02
C THR A 237 11.30 -16.34 -9.38
N LEU A 238 10.33 -15.92 -10.21
CA LEU A 238 10.59 -15.30 -11.51
C LEU A 238 11.43 -14.01 -11.39
N SER A 239 11.27 -13.25 -10.30
CA SER A 239 12.06 -12.05 -10.03
C SER A 239 13.51 -12.34 -9.65
N ASN A 240 13.77 -13.52 -9.06
CA ASN A 240 15.08 -13.93 -8.57
C ASN A 240 15.87 -14.79 -9.56
N LEU A 241 15.23 -15.29 -10.62
CA LEU A 241 15.91 -16.00 -11.71
C LEU A 241 16.66 -15.01 -12.62
N ASN A 242 17.87 -15.38 -13.02
CA ASN A 242 18.65 -14.62 -13.99
C ASN A 242 18.18 -14.98 -15.42
N LEU A 243 17.02 -14.46 -15.81
CA LEU A 243 16.40 -14.73 -17.11
C LEU A 243 17.06 -13.91 -18.23
N ASP A 244 17.16 -14.51 -19.41
CA ASP A 244 17.51 -13.78 -20.62
C ASP A 244 16.36 -12.87 -21.07
N ALA A 245 16.62 -12.00 -22.06
CA ALA A 245 15.63 -11.03 -22.50
C ALA A 245 14.35 -11.68 -23.08
N LEU A 246 14.46 -12.87 -23.68
CA LEU A 246 13.32 -13.57 -24.29
C LEU A 246 12.43 -14.19 -23.21
N LEU A 247 13.02 -14.89 -22.25
CA LEU A 247 12.31 -15.52 -21.13
C LEU A 247 11.72 -14.45 -20.20
N GLN A 248 12.42 -13.34 -19.96
CA GLN A 248 11.88 -12.23 -19.18
C GLN A 248 10.61 -11.65 -19.85
N GLU A 249 10.63 -11.44 -21.16
CA GLU A 249 9.47 -10.91 -21.89
C GLU A 249 8.31 -11.91 -21.92
N GLN A 250 8.60 -13.21 -21.97
CA GLN A 250 7.59 -14.27 -21.84
C GLN A 250 6.92 -14.21 -20.46
N ALA A 251 7.72 -14.20 -19.38
CA ALA A 251 7.23 -14.10 -18.01
C ALA A 251 6.38 -12.83 -17.78
N VAL A 252 6.81 -11.69 -18.29
CA VAL A 252 6.03 -10.43 -18.25
C VAL A 252 4.72 -10.56 -19.02
N THR A 253 4.73 -11.21 -20.19
CA THR A 253 3.52 -11.41 -21.02
C THR A 253 2.48 -12.26 -20.28
N VAL A 254 2.90 -13.34 -19.62
CA VAL A 254 2.00 -14.17 -18.83
C VAL A 254 1.49 -13.41 -17.60
N ALA A 255 2.37 -12.71 -16.87
CA ALA A 255 1.95 -11.88 -15.73
C ALA A 255 0.93 -10.80 -16.13
N ILE A 256 1.09 -10.16 -17.30
CA ILE A 256 0.09 -9.22 -17.84
C ILE A 256 -1.26 -9.90 -18.04
N SER A 257 -1.28 -11.12 -18.58
CA SER A 257 -2.53 -11.86 -18.82
C SER A 257 -3.30 -12.19 -17.52
N CYS A 258 -2.60 -12.24 -16.39
CA CYS A 258 -3.16 -12.52 -15.08
C CYS A 258 -3.82 -11.30 -14.41
N ILE A 259 -3.61 -10.06 -14.91
CA ILE A 259 -4.16 -8.84 -14.28
C ILE A 259 -5.69 -8.93 -14.12
N ARG A 260 -6.40 -9.52 -15.09
CA ARG A 260 -7.86 -9.63 -15.05
C ARG A 260 -8.38 -10.72 -14.10
N THR A 261 -7.60 -11.78 -13.89
CA THR A 261 -8.05 -13.04 -13.26
C THR A 261 -7.52 -13.23 -11.85
N ILE A 262 -6.44 -12.53 -11.46
CA ILE A 262 -5.83 -12.65 -10.14
C ILE A 262 -6.77 -12.16 -9.01
N HIS A 263 -6.67 -12.82 -7.85
CA HIS A 263 -7.37 -12.38 -6.64
C HIS A 263 -6.85 -11.02 -6.15
N ALA A 264 -7.75 -10.21 -5.58
CA ALA A 264 -7.45 -8.85 -5.12
C ALA A 264 -6.28 -8.79 -4.11
N ASP A 265 -6.19 -9.77 -3.20
CA ASP A 265 -5.13 -9.85 -2.19
C ASP A 265 -3.72 -10.03 -2.78
N GLN A 266 -3.64 -10.61 -3.99
CA GLN A 266 -2.38 -10.91 -4.68
C GLN A 266 -2.00 -9.87 -5.74
N MET A 267 -2.93 -8.96 -6.06
CA MET A 267 -2.70 -7.88 -7.03
C MET A 267 -1.48 -7.02 -6.73
N PRO A 268 -1.20 -6.60 -5.48
CA PRO A 268 -0.01 -5.79 -5.18
C PRO A 268 1.30 -6.48 -5.57
N HIS A 269 1.40 -7.81 -5.40
CA HIS A 269 2.59 -8.59 -5.74
C HIS A 269 2.78 -8.68 -7.26
N LEU A 270 1.70 -8.91 -8.00
CA LEU A 270 1.72 -8.89 -9.47
C LEU A 270 2.15 -7.53 -10.01
N LEU A 271 1.59 -6.44 -9.47
CA LEU A 271 1.96 -5.09 -9.89
C LEU A 271 3.42 -4.79 -9.57
N ARG A 272 3.92 -5.17 -8.38
CA ARG A 272 5.36 -5.01 -8.05
C ARG A 272 6.25 -5.73 -9.05
N PHE A 273 5.94 -6.98 -9.39
CA PHE A 273 6.69 -7.74 -10.39
C PHE A 273 6.68 -7.03 -11.76
N LEU A 274 5.52 -6.61 -12.24
CA LEU A 274 5.38 -5.95 -13.55
C LEU A 274 6.14 -4.62 -13.61
N LEU A 275 6.02 -3.78 -12.57
CA LEU A 275 6.68 -2.47 -12.52
C LEU A 275 8.21 -2.62 -12.36
N LEU A 276 8.67 -3.61 -11.58
CA LEU A 276 10.09 -3.92 -11.43
C LEU A 276 10.68 -4.55 -12.71
N SER A 277 9.90 -5.31 -13.46
CA SER A 277 10.31 -5.94 -14.72
C SER A 277 10.17 -5.04 -15.95
N ALA A 278 9.68 -3.81 -15.78
CA ALA A 278 9.50 -2.88 -16.88
C ALA A 278 10.84 -2.45 -17.51
N THR A 279 10.91 -2.59 -18.83
CA THR A 279 12.00 -2.18 -19.73
C THR A 279 11.49 -1.18 -20.78
N PRO A 280 12.36 -0.42 -21.46
CA PRO A 280 11.92 0.54 -22.49
C PRO A 280 11.10 -0.09 -23.62
N ALA A 281 11.25 -1.40 -23.88
CA ALA A 281 10.52 -2.10 -24.93
C ALA A 281 9.08 -2.48 -24.51
N ASN A 282 8.86 -2.85 -23.26
CA ASN A 282 7.58 -3.40 -22.79
C ASN A 282 6.75 -2.45 -21.91
N VAL A 283 7.34 -1.33 -21.45
CA VAL A 283 6.70 -0.39 -20.52
C VAL A 283 5.35 0.14 -21.01
N GLY A 284 5.22 0.45 -22.32
CA GLY A 284 3.96 0.94 -22.88
C GLY A 284 2.84 -0.11 -22.77
N ARG A 285 3.17 -1.37 -23.08
CA ARG A 285 2.24 -2.51 -22.96
C ARG A 285 1.81 -2.74 -21.51
N ILE A 286 2.76 -2.72 -20.57
CA ILE A 286 2.47 -2.88 -19.13
C ILE A 286 1.48 -1.79 -18.68
N ILE A 287 1.74 -0.54 -19.01
CA ILE A 287 0.90 0.58 -18.58
C ILE A 287 -0.50 0.53 -19.22
N SER A 288 -0.60 0.27 -20.53
CA SER A 288 -1.90 0.12 -21.21
C SER A 288 -2.73 -0.98 -20.55
N GLN A 289 -2.11 -2.14 -20.26
CA GLN A 289 -2.84 -3.27 -19.66
C GLN A 289 -3.24 -3.00 -18.20
N ILE A 290 -2.43 -2.29 -17.41
CA ILE A 290 -2.83 -1.82 -16.09
C ILE A 290 -4.05 -0.89 -16.20
N ARG A 291 -4.04 0.10 -17.09
CA ARG A 291 -5.19 1.02 -17.29
C ARG A 291 -6.45 0.30 -17.78
N GLU A 292 -6.28 -0.69 -18.65
CA GLU A 292 -7.39 -1.41 -19.28
C GLU A 292 -8.03 -2.44 -18.35
N GLN A 293 -7.22 -3.24 -17.66
CA GLN A 293 -7.66 -4.46 -16.99
C GLN A 293 -7.69 -4.37 -15.47
N LEU A 294 -6.99 -3.42 -14.83
CA LEU A 294 -6.97 -3.31 -13.38
C LEU A 294 -8.37 -2.92 -12.87
N LYS A 295 -8.99 -3.84 -12.12
CA LYS A 295 -10.22 -3.58 -11.39
C LYS A 295 -9.88 -2.87 -10.10
N PHE A 296 -9.76 -1.55 -10.15
CA PHE A 296 -9.58 -0.71 -8.96
C PHE A 296 -10.93 -0.15 -8.51
N VAL A 297 -11.26 -0.31 -7.23
CA VAL A 297 -12.56 0.12 -6.70
C VAL A 297 -12.57 1.65 -6.54
N GLY A 298 -13.21 2.32 -7.50
CA GLY A 298 -13.81 3.66 -7.32
C GLY A 298 -15.33 3.60 -7.21
N VAL A 299 -15.90 2.40 -7.11
CA VAL A 299 -17.36 2.19 -7.08
C VAL A 299 -17.73 1.71 -5.69
N VAL A 300 -17.83 2.65 -4.75
CA VAL A 300 -18.64 2.41 -3.55
C VAL A 300 -20.10 2.50 -4.00
N ASP A 301 -20.84 1.41 -3.90
CA ASP A 301 -22.29 1.43 -4.08
C ASP A 301 -22.88 2.44 -3.07
N PRO A 302 -23.58 3.51 -3.48
CA PRO A 302 -24.07 4.56 -2.58
C PRO A 302 -25.01 4.05 -1.46
N ARG A 303 -25.44 2.78 -1.55
CA ARG A 303 -26.18 2.08 -0.49
C ARG A 303 -25.30 1.64 0.69
N ALA A 304 -24.00 1.38 0.49
CA ALA A 304 -23.07 0.97 1.55
C ALA A 304 -22.62 2.16 2.43
N ALA A 305 -22.61 3.38 1.91
CA ALA A 305 -22.20 4.57 2.64
C ALA A 305 -23.19 4.98 3.76
N ARG A 306 -24.46 4.56 3.69
CA ARG A 306 -25.48 4.88 4.71
C ARG A 306 -25.43 4.02 5.97
N SER A 307 -24.62 2.95 6.02
CA SER A 307 -24.56 2.05 7.19
C SER A 307 -23.36 2.29 8.12
N LYS A 308 -22.86 3.54 8.22
CA LYS A 308 -21.74 3.95 9.11
C LYS A 308 -22.04 3.85 10.63
N LYS A 309 -22.97 2.99 11.07
CA LYS A 309 -23.31 2.78 12.50
C LYS A 309 -23.17 1.34 13.03
N LEU A 310 -22.61 0.39 12.27
CA LEU A 310 -22.18 -0.88 12.87
C LEU A 310 -20.69 -1.13 12.66
N LYS A 311 -19.98 -1.15 13.79
CA LYS A 311 -18.59 -1.54 13.98
C LYS A 311 -18.41 -3.00 13.54
N GLY A 312 -17.91 -3.23 12.33
CA GLY A 312 -17.67 -4.58 11.80
C GLY A 312 -16.79 -4.59 10.53
N LYS A 313 -15.50 -4.92 10.72
CA LYS A 313 -14.47 -5.37 9.76
C LYS A 313 -14.32 -4.62 8.41
N ALA A 314 -13.37 -3.69 8.41
CA ALA A 314 -12.68 -3.16 7.23
C ALA A 314 -11.86 -4.26 6.53
N SER A 315 -12.39 -4.86 5.46
CA SER A 315 -11.66 -5.86 4.65
C SER A 315 -11.41 -5.41 3.21
N ALA A 316 -12.15 -4.46 2.66
CA ALA A 316 -11.96 -3.97 1.28
C ALA A 316 -10.98 -2.79 1.18
N THR A 317 -10.90 -1.94 2.21
CA THR A 317 -10.02 -0.75 2.20
C THR A 317 -8.53 -1.08 2.24
N ASN A 318 -8.15 -2.21 2.85
CA ASN A 318 -6.74 -2.58 3.01
C ASN A 318 -6.12 -3.10 1.70
N THR A 319 -6.90 -3.76 0.84
CA THR A 319 -6.41 -4.30 -0.43
C THR A 319 -6.17 -3.19 -1.45
N ASP A 320 -7.10 -2.23 -1.55
CA ASP A 320 -6.96 -1.09 -2.47
C ASP A 320 -5.80 -0.18 -2.07
N GLY A 321 -5.59 0.02 -0.76
CA GLY A 321 -4.41 0.72 -0.24
C GLY A 321 -3.11 0.02 -0.62
N ALA A 322 -3.04 -1.31 -0.45
CA ALA A 322 -1.86 -2.08 -0.85
C ALA A 322 -1.60 -2.05 -2.37
N ILE A 323 -2.66 -2.02 -3.20
CA ILE A 323 -2.55 -1.85 -4.65
C ILE A 323 -2.00 -0.47 -4.99
N LEU A 324 -2.56 0.58 -4.39
CA LEU A 324 -2.09 1.96 -4.60
C LEU A 324 -0.64 2.12 -4.14
N ASP A 325 -0.24 1.48 -3.05
CA ASP A 325 1.13 1.46 -2.55
C ASP A 325 2.12 0.73 -3.47
N ALA A 326 1.70 -0.40 -4.05
CA ALA A 326 2.48 -1.09 -5.08
C ALA A 326 2.70 -0.20 -6.32
N LEU A 327 1.65 0.52 -6.77
CA LEU A 327 1.77 1.48 -7.87
C LEU A 327 2.68 2.65 -7.50
N ARG A 328 2.46 3.26 -6.33
CA ARG A 328 3.23 4.39 -5.80
C ARG A 328 4.71 4.07 -5.71
N SER A 329 5.06 2.94 -5.09
CA SER A 329 6.44 2.48 -4.98
C SER A 329 7.06 2.27 -6.37
N GLY A 330 6.40 1.54 -7.27
CA GLY A 330 6.93 1.28 -8.61
C GLY A 330 7.15 2.54 -9.45
N LEU A 331 6.21 3.48 -9.43
CA LEU A 331 6.31 4.76 -10.14
C LEU A 331 7.40 5.67 -9.58
N ARG A 332 7.65 5.64 -8.27
CA ARG A 332 8.67 6.47 -7.61
C ARG A 332 10.10 6.07 -8.01
N PHE A 333 10.36 4.79 -8.25
CA PHE A 333 11.71 4.30 -8.53
C PHE A 333 12.11 4.38 -10.01
N LYS A 334 11.15 4.42 -10.94
CA LYS A 334 11.43 4.38 -12.39
C LYS A 334 10.66 5.46 -13.16
N ASN A 335 11.32 6.59 -13.44
CA ASN A 335 10.74 7.70 -14.22
C ASN A 335 10.19 7.27 -15.60
N MET A 336 10.79 6.25 -16.22
CA MET A 336 10.29 5.70 -17.50
C MET A 336 8.84 5.21 -17.44
N LEU A 337 8.37 4.72 -16.28
CA LEU A 337 6.98 4.31 -16.09
C LEU A 337 6.05 5.53 -16.07
N CYS A 338 6.45 6.58 -15.34
CA CYS A 338 5.72 7.84 -15.30
C CYS A 338 5.62 8.48 -16.69
N GLU A 339 6.73 8.53 -17.44
CA GLU A 339 6.75 9.06 -18.79
C GLU A 339 5.90 8.25 -19.76
N ALA A 340 5.96 6.91 -19.68
CA ALA A 340 5.12 6.04 -20.49
C ALA A 340 3.63 6.26 -20.19
N PHE A 341 3.25 6.36 -18.91
CA PHE A 341 1.87 6.66 -18.53
C PHE A 341 1.40 8.03 -19.02
N LEU A 342 2.21 9.09 -18.86
CA LEU A 342 1.84 10.42 -19.35
C LEU A 342 1.71 10.46 -20.88
N LYS A 343 2.54 9.68 -21.61
CA LYS A 343 2.42 9.52 -23.07
C LYS A 343 1.12 8.82 -23.44
N GLU A 344 0.81 7.69 -22.80
CA GLU A 344 -0.45 6.95 -23.00
C GLU A 344 -1.66 7.82 -22.70
N LEU A 345 -1.69 8.49 -21.55
CA LEU A 345 -2.80 9.36 -21.15
C LEU A 345 -3.02 10.52 -22.12
N LYS A 346 -1.94 11.05 -22.71
CA LYS A 346 -2.03 12.11 -23.73
C LYS A 346 -2.76 11.66 -24.99
N LEU A 347 -2.61 10.39 -25.39
CA LEU A 347 -3.21 9.80 -26.60
C LEU A 347 -4.70 9.43 -26.43
N VAL A 348 -5.22 9.39 -25.20
CA VAL A 348 -6.62 9.04 -24.93
C VAL A 348 -7.51 10.24 -25.23
N ASP A 349 -8.27 10.19 -26.33
CA ASP A 349 -9.03 11.34 -26.83
C ASP A 349 -10.55 11.24 -26.62
N HIS A 350 -11.01 10.31 -25.79
CA HIS A 350 -12.44 10.18 -25.46
C HIS A 350 -12.69 10.07 -23.96
N ALA A 351 -13.71 10.78 -23.49
CA ALA A 351 -14.08 10.80 -22.07
C ALA A 351 -14.46 9.42 -21.50
N ARG A 352 -14.96 8.51 -22.34
CA ARG A 352 -15.35 7.14 -21.95
C ARG A 352 -14.16 6.22 -21.71
N ASP A 353 -13.00 6.56 -22.28
CA ASP A 353 -11.80 5.75 -22.22
C ASP A 353 -10.93 6.15 -21.01
N HIS A 354 -11.28 7.26 -20.34
CA HIS A 354 -10.72 7.63 -19.05
C HIS A 354 -11.42 6.92 -17.89
N LYS A 355 -10.63 6.41 -16.95
CA LYS A 355 -11.11 5.65 -15.78
C LYS A 355 -10.57 6.23 -14.48
N VAL A 356 -11.14 5.80 -13.35
CA VAL A 356 -10.71 6.18 -11.98
C VAL A 356 -9.21 5.93 -11.77
N ILE A 357 -8.68 4.83 -12.31
CA ILE A 357 -7.25 4.52 -12.22
C ILE A 357 -6.36 5.56 -12.89
N ASP A 358 -6.84 6.25 -13.93
CA ASP A 358 -6.08 7.32 -14.58
C ASP A 358 -5.89 8.51 -13.66
N VAL A 359 -6.92 8.84 -12.87
CA VAL A 359 -6.85 9.88 -11.85
C VAL A 359 -5.87 9.47 -10.75
N TRP A 360 -5.95 8.25 -10.23
CA TRP A 360 -4.98 7.81 -9.22
C TRP A 360 -3.55 7.83 -9.74
N LEU A 361 -3.29 7.31 -10.94
CA LEU A 361 -1.94 7.30 -11.52
C LEU A 361 -1.42 8.72 -11.77
N ILE A 362 -2.25 9.66 -12.25
CA ILE A 362 -1.79 11.05 -12.42
C ILE A 362 -1.53 11.73 -11.07
N MET A 363 -2.33 11.45 -10.03
CA MET A 363 -2.09 11.98 -8.67
C MET A 363 -0.82 11.40 -8.04
N LEU A 364 -0.52 10.12 -8.25
CA LEU A 364 0.73 9.49 -7.80
C LEU A 364 1.95 10.11 -8.50
N ILE A 365 1.86 10.37 -9.80
CA ILE A 365 2.94 11.02 -10.55
C ILE A 365 3.10 12.48 -10.11
N TYR A 366 1.99 13.18 -9.85
CA TYR A 366 1.99 14.53 -9.33
C TYR A 366 2.74 14.61 -7.99
N ALA A 367 2.44 13.68 -7.08
CA ALA A 367 3.06 13.60 -5.76
C ALA A 367 4.59 13.39 -5.78
N ASN A 368 5.15 12.84 -6.88
CA ASN A 368 6.59 12.66 -7.02
C ASN A 368 7.35 13.98 -7.25
N GLY A 369 6.67 15.05 -7.67
CA GLY A 369 7.25 16.38 -7.86
C GLY A 369 8.10 16.56 -9.12
N GLY A 370 8.82 17.69 -9.19
CA GLY A 370 9.83 17.97 -10.22
C GLY A 370 9.27 18.19 -11.63
N ALA A 371 9.99 17.69 -12.65
CA ALA A 371 9.61 17.85 -14.05
C ALA A 371 8.35 17.03 -14.45
N LEU A 372 8.13 15.90 -13.77
CA LEU A 372 6.98 15.03 -14.02
C LEU A 372 5.69 15.65 -13.50
N GLN A 373 5.73 16.34 -12.35
CA GLN A 373 4.58 17.11 -11.82
C GLN A 373 4.10 18.15 -12.84
N LYS A 374 5.01 18.99 -13.37
CA LYS A 374 4.66 20.00 -14.39
C LYS A 374 4.10 19.40 -15.68
N SER A 375 4.55 18.21 -16.06
CA SER A 375 4.01 17.48 -17.22
C SER A 375 2.60 16.95 -16.92
N ALA A 376 2.39 16.40 -15.72
CA ALA A 376 1.09 15.95 -15.24
C ALA A 376 0.07 17.11 -15.17
N GLU A 377 0.45 18.26 -14.61
CA GLU A 377 -0.37 19.49 -14.58
C GLU A 377 -0.88 19.89 -15.97
N LYS A 378 0.04 19.99 -16.94
CA LYS A 378 -0.29 20.38 -18.31
C LYS A 378 -1.23 19.39 -18.98
N ILE A 379 -1.01 18.09 -18.80
CA ILE A 379 -1.86 17.04 -19.37
C ILE A 379 -3.24 17.08 -18.71
N LEU A 380 -3.30 17.14 -17.38
CA LEU A 380 -4.55 17.21 -16.62
C LEU A 380 -5.39 18.41 -17.04
N LYS A 381 -4.79 19.61 -17.04
CA LYS A 381 -5.43 20.83 -17.52
C LYS A 381 -5.94 20.67 -18.95
N SER A 382 -5.12 20.19 -19.87
CA SER A 382 -5.52 20.00 -21.26
C SER A 382 -6.73 19.07 -21.39
N LYS A 383 -6.76 17.96 -20.64
CA LYS A 383 -7.84 16.97 -20.69
C LYS A 383 -9.12 17.47 -20.01
N ILE A 384 -9.01 18.31 -18.97
CA ILE A 384 -10.15 19.00 -18.35
C ILE A 384 -10.75 20.02 -19.33
N LEU A 385 -9.93 20.85 -19.97
CA LEU A 385 -10.40 21.86 -20.93
C LEU A 385 -11.09 21.24 -22.15
N GLN A 386 -10.63 20.06 -22.56
CA GLN A 386 -11.26 19.24 -23.62
C GLN A 386 -12.54 18.52 -23.17
N GLY A 387 -12.84 18.48 -21.86
CA GLY A 387 -13.98 17.75 -21.30
C GLY A 387 -13.81 16.23 -21.28
N TYR A 388 -12.58 15.74 -21.44
CA TYR A 388 -12.27 14.31 -21.42
C TYR A 388 -12.19 13.78 -19.99
N ILE A 389 -11.58 14.54 -19.08
CA ILE A 389 -11.61 14.28 -17.64
C ILE A 389 -12.72 15.15 -17.03
N ARG A 390 -13.75 14.51 -16.49
CA ARG A 390 -14.91 15.14 -15.85
C ARG A 390 -14.86 14.99 -14.34
N GLU A 391 -15.56 15.86 -13.64
CA GLU A 391 -15.72 15.88 -12.17
C GLU A 391 -16.14 14.51 -11.63
N THR A 392 -16.98 13.77 -12.37
CA THR A 392 -17.43 12.42 -12.02
C THR A 392 -16.31 11.42 -11.75
N LEU A 393 -15.15 11.56 -12.40
CA LEU A 393 -14.00 10.68 -12.15
C LEU A 393 -13.35 11.01 -10.81
N PHE A 394 -13.18 12.29 -10.50
CA PHE A 394 -12.66 12.72 -9.20
C PHE A 394 -13.66 12.46 -8.08
N HIS A 395 -14.97 12.55 -8.34
CA HIS A 395 -16.01 12.15 -7.42
C HIS A 395 -15.81 10.71 -6.94
N GLN A 396 -15.56 9.79 -7.87
CA GLN A 396 -15.34 8.37 -7.59
C GLN A 396 -14.01 8.11 -6.85
N CYS A 397 -13.01 8.98 -7.02
CA CYS A 397 -11.76 8.90 -6.27
C CYS A 397 -11.91 9.42 -4.84
N ILE A 398 -12.58 10.56 -4.66
CA ILE A 398 -12.62 11.30 -3.39
C ILE A 398 -13.69 10.71 -2.46
N HIS A 399 -14.94 10.66 -2.92
CA HIS A 399 -16.07 10.35 -2.03
C HIS A 399 -16.10 8.88 -1.62
N GLY A 400 -16.13 8.63 -0.31
CA GLY A 400 -16.18 7.28 0.26
C GLY A 400 -14.82 6.58 0.38
N ASN A 401 -13.73 7.23 -0.04
CA ASN A 401 -12.37 6.70 0.00
C ASN A 401 -11.43 7.52 0.89
N THR A 402 -11.96 8.15 1.96
CA THR A 402 -11.23 9.06 2.85
C THR A 402 -9.82 8.56 3.22
N GLU A 403 -9.69 7.29 3.64
CA GLU A 403 -8.41 6.70 4.06
C GLU A 403 -7.37 6.64 2.93
N LEU A 404 -7.77 6.34 1.70
CA LEU A 404 -6.87 6.29 0.54
C LEU A 404 -6.46 7.71 0.10
N VAL A 405 -7.40 8.65 0.15
CA VAL A 405 -7.18 10.03 -0.30
C VAL A 405 -6.35 10.79 0.73
N LYS A 406 -6.44 10.44 2.02
CA LYS A 406 -5.74 11.11 3.13
C LYS A 406 -4.23 11.21 2.91
N ASP A 407 -3.60 10.12 2.49
CA ASP A 407 -2.16 10.08 2.20
C ASP A 407 -1.76 10.92 0.96
N HIS A 408 -2.75 11.30 0.15
CA HIS A 408 -2.59 12.08 -1.07
C HIS A 408 -3.28 13.45 -1.02
N PHE A 409 -3.80 13.86 0.13
CA PHE A 409 -4.61 15.07 0.30
C PHE A 409 -3.89 16.31 -0.24
N MET A 410 -2.61 16.49 0.13
CA MET A 410 -1.81 17.63 -0.33
C MET A 410 -1.58 17.64 -1.85
N SER A 411 -1.60 16.48 -2.50
CA SER A 411 -1.50 16.42 -3.97
C SER A 411 -2.81 16.89 -4.61
N TYR A 412 -3.97 16.47 -4.09
CA TYR A 412 -5.27 16.94 -4.56
C TYR A 412 -5.46 18.43 -4.31
N LEU A 413 -5.06 18.93 -3.14
CA LEU A 413 -5.09 20.35 -2.82
C LEU A 413 -4.21 21.14 -3.80
N SER A 414 -2.96 20.72 -4.00
CA SER A 414 -2.05 21.39 -4.92
C SER A 414 -2.54 21.40 -6.39
N VAL A 415 -3.22 20.34 -6.84
CA VAL A 415 -3.89 20.33 -8.16
C VAL A 415 -5.03 21.36 -8.19
N SER A 416 -5.80 21.47 -7.12
CA SER A 416 -6.89 22.44 -6.99
C SER A 416 -6.34 23.87 -7.06
N ASP A 417 -5.23 24.15 -6.36
CA ASP A 417 -4.54 25.44 -6.38
C ASP A 417 -4.07 25.81 -7.80
N TYR A 418 -3.43 24.85 -8.48
CA TYR A 418 -2.96 25.04 -9.85
C TYR A 418 -4.11 25.35 -10.82
N LEU A 419 -5.24 24.64 -10.69
CA LEU A 419 -6.41 24.85 -11.54
C LEU A 419 -7.10 26.19 -11.24
N LEU A 420 -7.15 26.61 -9.98
CA LEU A 420 -7.74 27.89 -9.58
C LEU A 420 -6.93 29.08 -10.09
N ALA A 421 -5.60 28.97 -10.13
CA ALA A 421 -4.69 29.98 -10.68
C ALA A 421 -4.77 30.10 -12.22
N CYS A 422 -5.44 29.16 -12.91
CA CYS A 422 -5.56 29.19 -14.36
C CYS A 422 -6.52 30.29 -14.86
N LYS A 423 -6.21 30.85 -16.03
CA LYS A 423 -7.01 31.91 -16.67
C LYS A 423 -8.31 31.37 -17.29
N GLU A 424 -8.35 30.10 -17.64
CA GLU A 424 -9.48 29.45 -18.28
C GLU A 424 -10.58 29.14 -17.26
N ASP A 425 -11.80 29.60 -17.55
CA ASP A 425 -12.94 29.50 -16.63
C ASP A 425 -13.28 28.05 -16.26
N LYS A 426 -13.32 27.16 -17.26
CA LYS A 426 -13.51 25.71 -17.05
C LYS A 426 -12.51 25.08 -16.08
N ALA A 427 -11.27 25.57 -16.02
CA ALA A 427 -10.28 25.06 -15.07
C ALA A 427 -10.62 25.50 -13.64
N ARG A 428 -11.09 26.74 -13.47
CA ARG A 428 -11.52 27.26 -12.16
C ARG A 428 -12.84 26.67 -11.69
N GLU A 429 -13.77 26.39 -12.59
CA GLU A 429 -14.99 25.62 -12.29
C GLU A 429 -14.62 24.24 -11.74
N PHE A 430 -13.67 23.55 -12.39
CA PHE A 430 -13.18 22.26 -11.91
C PHE A 430 -12.45 22.37 -10.57
N ALA A 431 -11.67 23.45 -10.35
CA ALA A 431 -11.06 23.70 -9.05
C ALA A 431 -12.11 23.90 -7.96
N THR A 432 -13.17 24.66 -8.24
CA THR A 432 -14.32 24.86 -7.33
C THR A 432 -14.90 23.52 -6.91
N TYR A 433 -15.17 22.64 -7.88
CA TYR A 433 -15.62 21.27 -7.60
C TYR A 433 -14.64 20.52 -6.67
N LEU A 434 -13.33 20.56 -6.95
CA LEU A 434 -12.34 19.84 -6.13
C LEU A 434 -12.26 20.38 -4.71
N PHE A 435 -12.23 21.70 -4.53
CA PHE A 435 -12.23 22.32 -3.21
C PHE A 435 -13.47 21.92 -2.41
N THR A 436 -14.66 21.95 -3.02
CA THR A 436 -15.89 21.52 -2.36
C THR A 436 -15.85 20.03 -2.02
N ALA A 437 -15.48 19.16 -2.95
CA ALA A 437 -15.41 17.71 -2.72
C ALA A 437 -14.41 17.34 -1.61
N LEU A 438 -13.24 17.99 -1.57
CA LEU A 438 -12.24 17.79 -0.51
C LEU A 438 -12.75 18.28 0.85
N PHE A 439 -13.42 19.43 0.90
CA PHE A 439 -13.96 19.96 2.14
C PHE A 439 -15.08 19.07 2.72
N GLU A 440 -15.95 18.55 1.87
CA GLU A 440 -17.05 17.66 2.26
C GLU A 440 -16.56 16.29 2.75
N GLU A 441 -15.56 15.71 2.11
CA GLU A 441 -15.06 14.38 2.46
C GLU A 441 -14.18 14.39 3.73
N PHE A 442 -13.39 15.46 3.95
CA PHE A 442 -12.47 15.56 5.07
C PHE A 442 -13.04 16.41 6.21
N SER A 443 -13.38 15.74 7.32
CA SER A 443 -13.96 16.38 8.51
C SER A 443 -12.93 16.82 9.55
N ASP A 444 -11.65 16.46 9.40
CA ASP A 444 -10.62 16.82 10.36
C ASP A 444 -10.18 18.28 10.21
N THR A 445 -9.85 18.90 11.34
CA THR A 445 -9.49 20.32 11.40
C THR A 445 -8.24 20.63 10.58
N PHE A 446 -7.27 19.70 10.51
CA PHE A 446 -6.04 19.90 9.76
C PHE A 446 -6.30 20.06 8.26
N SER A 447 -6.96 19.08 7.63
CA SER A 447 -7.29 19.15 6.20
C SER A 447 -8.16 20.37 5.86
N ARG A 448 -9.15 20.69 6.69
CA ARG A 448 -9.99 21.89 6.48
C ARG A 448 -9.20 23.18 6.60
N GLN A 449 -8.29 23.28 7.58
CA GLN A 449 -7.46 24.47 7.78
C GLN A 449 -6.48 24.68 6.62
N GLU A 450 -5.85 23.61 6.12
CA GLU A 450 -4.95 23.68 4.96
C GLU A 450 -5.70 24.10 3.69
N LEU A 451 -6.91 23.55 3.48
CA LEU A 451 -7.76 23.92 2.35
C LEU A 451 -8.17 25.39 2.40
N VAL A 452 -8.68 25.85 3.55
CA VAL A 452 -9.05 27.25 3.77
C VAL A 452 -7.83 28.17 3.66
N GLY A 453 -6.67 27.74 4.18
CA GLY A 453 -5.40 28.46 4.06
C GLY A 453 -4.96 28.67 2.61
N SER A 454 -5.16 27.66 1.76
CA SER A 454 -4.93 27.80 0.31
C SER A 454 -5.87 28.83 -0.31
N LEU A 455 -7.18 28.75 -0.02
CA LEU A 455 -8.15 29.73 -0.52
C LEU A 455 -7.81 31.16 -0.07
N ILE A 456 -7.39 31.36 1.17
CA ILE A 456 -6.94 32.67 1.67
C ILE A 456 -5.71 33.16 0.89
N THR A 457 -4.79 32.26 0.54
CA THR A 457 -3.61 32.60 -0.27
C THR A 457 -4.01 33.08 -1.67
N HIS A 458 -4.97 32.40 -2.31
CA HIS A 458 -5.53 32.81 -3.59
C HIS A 458 -6.32 34.13 -3.52
N ILE A 459 -7.03 34.37 -2.41
CA ILE A 459 -7.70 35.65 -2.14
C ILE A 459 -6.68 36.79 -1.99
N GLY A 460 -5.52 36.51 -1.40
CA GLY A 460 -4.43 37.47 -1.22
C GLY A 460 -3.51 37.65 -2.45
N SER A 461 -3.71 36.92 -3.55
CA SER A 461 -2.76 36.91 -4.68
C SER A 461 -2.76 38.18 -5.54
N GLY A 462 -3.83 38.98 -5.46
CA GLY A 462 -4.02 40.20 -6.26
C GLY A 462 -4.42 39.94 -7.72
N VAL A 463 -4.61 38.68 -8.13
CA VAL A 463 -5.04 38.31 -9.47
C VAL A 463 -6.56 38.30 -9.54
N SER A 464 -7.18 39.30 -10.18
CA SER A 464 -8.63 39.55 -10.12
C SER A 464 -9.54 38.32 -10.33
N TYR A 465 -9.29 37.50 -11.36
CA TYR A 465 -10.12 36.31 -11.64
C TYR A 465 -9.92 35.19 -10.61
N GLU A 466 -8.72 35.07 -10.05
CA GLU A 466 -8.36 34.08 -9.05
C GLU A 466 -8.98 34.45 -7.70
N VAL A 467 -8.83 35.72 -7.30
CA VAL A 467 -9.45 36.30 -6.10
C VAL A 467 -10.97 36.12 -6.15
N SER A 468 -11.61 36.49 -7.27
CA SER A 468 -13.06 36.34 -7.43
C SER A 468 -13.50 34.88 -7.27
N SER A 469 -12.82 33.95 -7.94
CA SER A 469 -13.18 32.53 -7.90
C SER A 469 -12.94 31.90 -6.52
N ALA A 470 -11.84 32.28 -5.84
CA ALA A 470 -11.57 31.83 -4.48
C ALA A 470 -12.61 32.34 -3.48
N LEU A 471 -13.09 33.58 -3.64
CA LEU A 471 -14.19 34.12 -2.86
C LEU A 471 -15.52 33.41 -3.14
N ASP A 472 -15.80 33.05 -4.40
CA ASP A 472 -17.01 32.28 -4.76
C ASP A 472 -17.00 30.89 -4.12
N ILE A 473 -15.84 30.22 -4.08
CA ILE A 473 -15.66 28.95 -3.36
C ILE A 473 -15.90 29.15 -1.87
N MET A 474 -15.29 30.18 -1.26
CA MET A 474 -15.49 30.48 0.16
C MET A 474 -16.96 30.74 0.51
N ILE A 475 -17.70 31.47 -0.33
CA ILE A 475 -19.15 31.69 -0.16
C ILE A 475 -19.91 30.35 -0.19
N SER A 476 -19.58 29.47 -1.14
CA SER A 476 -20.19 28.13 -1.24
C SER A 476 -19.95 27.33 0.05
N LEU A 477 -18.71 27.32 0.55
CA LEU A 477 -18.36 26.63 1.80
C LEU A 477 -19.07 27.24 3.02
N THR A 478 -19.12 28.57 3.14
CA THR A 478 -19.80 29.23 4.26
C THR A 478 -21.31 29.11 4.20
N SER A 479 -21.90 28.95 3.01
CA SER A 479 -23.35 28.77 2.86
C SER A 479 -23.79 27.34 3.21
N ASN A 480 -22.99 26.33 2.84
CA ASN A 480 -23.35 24.92 3.00
C ASN A 480 -22.84 24.30 4.31
N ASN A 481 -21.74 24.81 4.88
CA ASN A 481 -21.01 24.17 5.99
C ASN A 481 -20.60 25.19 7.07
N SER A 482 -21.43 26.20 7.33
CA SER A 482 -21.09 27.33 8.20
C SER A 482 -20.61 26.92 9.61
N GLU A 483 -21.25 25.92 10.23
CA GLU A 483 -20.90 25.43 11.58
C GLU A 483 -19.50 24.81 11.62
N GLU A 484 -19.08 24.20 10.52
CA GLU A 484 -17.81 23.49 10.39
C GLU A 484 -16.61 24.43 10.23
N LEU A 485 -16.87 25.66 9.78
CA LEU A 485 -15.88 26.71 9.61
C LEU A 485 -15.65 27.55 10.86
N ILE A 486 -16.57 27.51 11.85
CA ILE A 486 -16.44 28.25 13.12
C ILE A 486 -15.10 27.99 13.83
N PRO A 487 -14.62 26.73 13.97
CA PRO A 487 -13.34 26.46 14.64
C PRO A 487 -12.12 27.06 13.92
N ILE A 488 -12.25 27.35 12.62
CA ILE A 488 -11.18 27.83 11.75
C ILE A 488 -11.36 29.34 11.46
N ALA A 489 -12.42 29.96 11.97
CA ALA A 489 -12.80 31.33 11.60
C ALA A 489 -11.71 32.38 11.93
N SER A 490 -10.89 32.15 12.95
CA SER A 490 -9.73 33.01 13.26
C SER A 490 -8.65 33.04 12.18
N HIS A 491 -8.61 32.03 11.29
CA HIS A 491 -7.74 32.05 10.11
C HIS A 491 -8.38 32.86 8.99
N ILE A 492 -9.71 32.74 8.84
CA ILE A 492 -10.49 33.47 7.83
C ILE A 492 -10.44 34.98 8.08
N THR A 493 -10.35 35.44 9.34
CA THR A 493 -10.24 36.87 9.67
C THR A 493 -9.03 37.55 9.05
N GLY A 494 -7.97 36.81 8.69
CA GLY A 494 -6.84 37.32 7.92
C GLY A 494 -7.21 37.90 6.55
N ILE A 495 -8.38 37.55 5.98
CA ILE A 495 -8.89 38.15 4.74
C ILE A 495 -9.11 39.67 4.90
N LEU A 496 -9.45 40.13 6.12
CA LEU A 496 -9.76 41.55 6.38
C LEU A 496 -8.54 42.46 6.16
N ASP A 497 -7.32 41.94 6.27
CA ASP A 497 -6.09 42.69 6.03
C ASP A 497 -5.89 43.03 4.54
N TYR A 498 -6.53 42.29 3.64
CA TYR A 498 -6.43 42.49 2.19
C TYR A 498 -7.53 43.37 1.59
N LEU A 499 -8.50 43.86 2.40
CA LEU A 499 -9.67 44.62 1.92
C LEU A 499 -9.30 45.80 1.02
N GLU A 500 -8.18 46.45 1.31
CA GLU A 500 -7.69 47.59 0.54
C GLU A 500 -7.36 47.30 -0.93
N SER A 501 -7.10 46.04 -1.26
CA SER A 501 -6.70 45.58 -2.59
C SER A 501 -7.88 45.12 -3.46
N PHE A 502 -9.07 44.97 -2.87
CA PHE A 502 -10.23 44.41 -3.56
C PHE A 502 -11.04 45.45 -4.34
N HIS A 503 -11.55 45.02 -5.49
CA HIS A 503 -12.63 45.70 -6.20
C HIS A 503 -13.97 45.51 -5.49
N GLU A 504 -14.96 46.32 -5.84
CA GLU A 504 -16.27 46.38 -5.16
C GLU A 504 -17.00 45.04 -5.13
N ASP A 505 -16.97 44.28 -6.23
CA ASP A 505 -17.64 42.97 -6.28
C ASP A 505 -17.00 41.98 -5.31
N ASN A 506 -15.67 41.95 -5.25
CA ASN A 506 -14.94 41.12 -4.30
C ASN A 506 -15.14 41.60 -2.85
N LEU A 507 -15.26 42.90 -2.60
CA LEU A 507 -15.61 43.44 -1.29
C LEU A 507 -16.98 42.93 -0.83
N ARG A 508 -18.00 42.96 -1.71
CA ARG A 508 -19.35 42.43 -1.40
C ARG A 508 -19.29 40.95 -1.03
N LYS A 509 -18.49 40.15 -1.74
CA LYS A 509 -18.26 38.72 -1.44
C LYS A 509 -17.55 38.50 -0.10
N VAL A 510 -16.52 39.29 0.21
CA VAL A 510 -15.83 39.21 1.51
C VAL A 510 -16.81 39.50 2.64
N TYR A 511 -17.57 40.61 2.56
CA TYR A 511 -18.55 40.94 3.58
C TYR A 511 -19.64 39.88 3.71
N GLU A 512 -20.05 39.23 2.62
CA GLU A 512 -20.99 38.09 2.64
C GLU A 512 -20.44 36.90 3.44
N ILE A 513 -19.20 36.47 3.16
CA ILE A 513 -18.52 35.38 3.88
C ILE A 513 -18.53 35.66 5.38
N PHE A 514 -18.10 36.86 5.78
CA PHE A 514 -18.05 37.23 7.20
C PHE A 514 -19.44 37.35 7.83
N CYS A 515 -20.44 37.83 7.09
CA CYS A 515 -21.82 37.87 7.57
C CYS A 515 -22.37 36.45 7.81
N GLN A 516 -22.17 35.52 6.88
CA GLN A 516 -22.61 34.13 7.03
C GLN A 516 -21.93 33.44 8.22
N LEU A 517 -20.62 33.62 8.38
CA LEU A 517 -19.88 33.11 9.55
C LEU A 517 -20.37 33.73 10.86
N ALA A 518 -20.58 35.05 10.88
CA ALA A 518 -21.07 35.76 12.05
C ALA A 518 -22.49 35.32 12.45
N LEU A 519 -23.37 35.06 11.47
CA LEU A 519 -24.71 34.51 11.68
C LEU A 519 -24.65 33.09 12.26
N ALA A 520 -23.84 32.22 11.66
CA ALA A 520 -23.68 30.84 12.13
C ALA A 520 -23.07 30.73 13.53
N ALA A 521 -22.16 31.64 13.88
CA ALA A 521 -21.58 31.72 15.22
C ALA A 521 -22.51 32.36 16.26
N GLY A 522 -23.76 32.67 15.91
CA GLY A 522 -24.74 33.31 16.77
C GLY A 522 -24.49 34.80 16.91
N PHE A 523 -24.82 35.57 15.86
CA PHE A 523 -24.69 37.04 15.81
C PHE A 523 -25.33 37.67 17.06
N ASN A 524 -24.48 38.04 18.02
CA ASN A 524 -24.88 38.61 19.29
C ASN A 524 -23.73 39.50 19.76
N THR A 525 -24.00 40.77 20.06
CA THR A 525 -22.96 41.78 20.37
C THR A 525 -22.91 42.16 21.84
N SER A 526 -23.63 41.41 22.67
CA SER A 526 -23.41 41.39 24.12
C SER A 526 -22.03 40.79 24.46
N SER A 527 -21.56 40.99 25.70
CA SER A 527 -20.23 40.58 26.22
C SER A 527 -19.82 39.10 25.99
N GLY A 528 -20.68 38.26 25.42
CA GLY A 528 -20.40 36.87 25.00
C GLY A 528 -20.53 36.62 23.49
N GLY A 529 -20.43 37.66 22.66
CA GLY A 529 -20.58 37.61 21.21
C GLY A 529 -19.51 36.84 20.44
N SER A 530 -19.80 36.49 19.18
CA SER A 530 -18.82 35.81 18.32
C SER A 530 -17.65 36.74 17.97
N SER A 531 -16.41 36.22 18.06
CA SER A 531 -15.18 36.99 17.76
C SER A 531 -15.23 37.58 16.35
N VAL A 532 -15.74 36.81 15.40
CA VAL A 532 -15.85 37.18 13.98
C VAL A 532 -16.79 38.36 13.77
N ALA A 533 -17.95 38.36 14.43
CA ALA A 533 -18.91 39.47 14.32
C ALA A 533 -18.33 40.77 14.90
N ASN A 534 -17.66 40.69 16.05
CA ASN A 534 -17.06 41.85 16.70
C ASN A 534 -15.93 42.46 15.87
N GLU A 535 -15.06 41.64 15.28
CA GLU A 535 -13.99 42.11 14.38
C GLU A 535 -14.56 42.76 13.12
N LEU A 536 -15.54 42.12 12.48
CA LEU A 536 -16.20 42.65 11.29
C LEU A 536 -16.83 44.02 11.56
N LEU A 537 -17.60 44.14 12.66
CA LEU A 537 -18.22 45.40 13.06
C LEU A 537 -17.18 46.48 13.39
N MET A 538 -16.09 46.12 14.05
CA MET A 538 -15.00 47.04 14.35
C MET A 538 -14.37 47.60 13.08
N VAL A 539 -14.07 46.74 12.10
CA VAL A 539 -13.50 47.14 10.81
C VAL A 539 -14.45 48.05 10.04
N VAL A 540 -15.72 47.66 9.92
CA VAL A 540 -16.73 48.46 9.18
C VAL A 540 -16.95 49.83 9.84
N ARG A 541 -17.09 49.90 11.17
CA ARG A 541 -17.25 51.19 11.88
C ARG A 541 -16.04 52.11 11.67
N LYS A 542 -14.83 51.56 11.68
CA LYS A 542 -13.58 52.31 11.42
C LYS A 542 -13.55 52.83 9.97
N GLN A 543 -13.97 52.01 9.01
CA GLN A 543 -14.02 52.37 7.58
C GLN A 543 -15.06 53.46 7.30
N VAL A 544 -16.28 53.34 7.84
CA VAL A 544 -17.35 54.35 7.69
C VAL A 544 -16.93 55.70 8.25
N SER A 545 -16.18 55.72 9.35
CA SER A 545 -15.73 56.97 10.00
C SER A 545 -14.51 57.60 9.33
N ASN A 546 -13.89 56.91 8.38
CA ASN A 546 -12.66 57.38 7.75
C ASN A 546 -12.96 58.55 6.80
N PRO A 547 -12.19 59.64 6.83
CA PRO A 547 -12.38 60.76 5.90
C PRO A 547 -12.05 60.41 4.44
N ASP A 548 -11.16 59.45 4.20
CA ASP A 548 -10.76 59.04 2.84
C ASP A 548 -11.87 58.20 2.19
N MET A 549 -12.26 58.62 0.98
CA MET A 549 -13.35 58.04 0.22
C MET A 549 -13.12 56.56 -0.13
N LYS A 550 -11.87 56.12 -0.30
CA LYS A 550 -11.53 54.71 -0.52
C LYS A 550 -12.09 53.83 0.61
N TYR A 551 -11.78 54.19 1.85
CA TYR A 551 -12.22 53.45 3.03
C TYR A 551 -13.69 53.69 3.35
N LYS A 552 -14.19 54.91 3.14
CA LYS A 552 -15.60 55.22 3.35
C LYS A 552 -16.49 54.38 2.43
N ARG A 553 -16.09 54.19 1.16
CA ARG A 553 -16.75 53.29 0.20
C ARG A 553 -16.82 51.85 0.71
N MET A 554 -15.69 51.29 1.17
CA MET A 554 -15.64 49.95 1.77
C MET A 554 -16.60 49.83 2.96
N GLY A 555 -16.57 50.83 3.85
CA GLY A 555 -17.44 50.89 5.02
C GLY A 555 -18.92 50.94 4.67
N ILE A 556 -19.32 51.70 3.64
CA ILE A 556 -20.72 51.77 3.17
C ILE A 556 -21.18 50.39 2.66
N ILE A 557 -20.40 49.76 1.79
CA ILE A 557 -20.70 48.42 1.24
C ILE A 557 -20.81 47.39 2.37
N GLY A 558 -19.84 47.37 3.29
CA GLY A 558 -19.84 46.43 4.42
C GLY A 558 -20.99 46.67 5.39
N ALA A 559 -21.30 47.93 5.71
CA ALA A 559 -22.40 48.26 6.60
C ALA A 559 -23.75 47.78 6.06
N LEU A 560 -24.00 48.01 4.77
CA LEU A 560 -25.25 47.59 4.14
C LEU A 560 -25.33 46.07 3.97
N ARG A 561 -24.20 45.39 3.74
CA ARG A 561 -24.17 43.92 3.72
C ARG A 561 -24.47 43.30 5.07
N ILE A 562 -23.98 43.88 6.17
CA ILE A 562 -24.32 43.47 7.54
C ILE A 562 -25.82 43.66 7.79
N VAL A 563 -26.36 44.82 7.42
CA VAL A 563 -27.79 45.12 7.57
C VAL A 563 -28.66 44.13 6.78
N SER A 564 -28.27 43.81 5.54
CA SER A 564 -28.89 42.76 4.73
C SER A 564 -28.90 41.42 5.47
N ALA A 565 -27.74 40.96 5.93
CA ALA A 565 -27.61 39.65 6.56
C ALA A 565 -28.44 39.52 7.85
N ILE A 566 -28.49 40.59 8.66
CA ILE A 566 -29.34 40.64 9.85
C ILE A 566 -30.83 40.60 9.45
N ALA A 567 -31.21 41.30 8.38
CA ALA A 567 -32.58 41.32 7.89
C ALA A 567 -33.02 39.94 7.36
N ASP A 568 -32.17 39.25 6.59
CA ASP A 568 -32.44 37.93 6.04
C ASP A 568 -32.59 36.86 7.14
N ALA A 569 -31.74 36.91 8.17
CA ALA A 569 -31.82 36.02 9.33
C ALA A 569 -33.14 36.19 10.12
N ASN A 570 -33.67 37.41 10.18
CA ASN A 570 -34.94 37.71 10.83
C ASN A 570 -36.15 37.28 9.98
N ALA A 571 -36.01 37.20 8.65
CA ALA A 571 -37.05 36.69 7.76
C ALA A 571 -37.16 35.15 7.79
N ALA A 572 -36.04 34.44 8.01
CA ALA A 572 -36.00 32.98 8.04
C ALA A 572 -36.54 32.35 9.34
N VAL A 573 -36.54 33.09 10.46
CA VAL A 573 -36.94 32.59 11.78
C VAL A 573 -38.17 33.36 12.27
N ASN A 574 -39.35 32.74 12.19
CA ASN A 574 -40.59 33.32 12.71
C ASN A 574 -40.44 33.70 14.20
N TYR A 575 -40.44 35.01 14.46
CA TYR A 575 -40.66 35.73 15.72
C TYR A 575 -40.26 35.00 17.01
N SER A 576 -39.04 35.26 17.49
CA SER A 576 -38.65 35.00 18.88
C SER A 576 -37.97 36.21 19.52
N SER A 577 -38.21 36.43 20.82
CA SER A 577 -37.82 37.62 21.60
C SER A 577 -36.31 37.80 21.82
N SER A 578 -35.46 36.92 21.30
CA SER A 578 -34.00 36.99 21.40
C SER A 578 -33.32 37.81 20.29
N GLN A 579 -34.05 38.25 19.25
CA GLN A 579 -33.48 38.95 18.07
C GLN A 579 -33.58 40.48 18.10
N GLN A 580 -34.22 41.06 19.14
CA GLN A 580 -34.30 42.51 19.36
C GLN A 580 -32.95 43.26 19.35
N PRO A 581 -31.82 42.73 19.90
CA PRO A 581 -30.54 43.45 19.87
C PRO A 581 -29.93 43.58 18.46
N ASN A 582 -30.21 42.63 17.56
CA ASN A 582 -29.61 42.64 16.21
C ASN A 582 -30.25 43.72 15.32
N CYS A 583 -31.57 43.96 15.47
CA CYS A 583 -32.26 45.06 14.78
C CYS A 583 -31.80 46.44 15.27
N GLU A 584 -31.60 46.63 16.58
CA GLU A 584 -31.11 47.89 17.13
C GLU A 584 -29.70 48.21 16.63
N GLU A 585 -28.84 47.20 16.54
CA GLU A 585 -27.49 47.37 16.02
C GLU A 585 -27.46 47.67 14.52
N ALA A 586 -28.30 47.00 13.72
CA ALA A 586 -28.46 47.33 12.30
C ALA A 586 -28.90 48.78 12.11
N LEU A 587 -29.87 49.26 12.90
CA LEU A 587 -30.32 50.66 12.89
C LEU A 587 -29.23 51.62 13.38
N GLY A 588 -28.44 51.24 14.39
CA GLY A 588 -27.30 52.00 14.87
C GLY A 588 -26.23 52.17 13.80
N LEU A 589 -25.90 51.09 13.08
CA LEU A 589 -24.94 51.09 11.98
C LEU A 589 -25.44 51.94 10.80
N LEU A 590 -26.71 51.82 10.43
CA LEU A 590 -27.35 52.65 9.40
C LEU A 590 -27.28 54.14 9.75
N ASN A 591 -27.68 54.52 10.97
CA ASN A 591 -27.61 55.91 11.43
C ASN A 591 -26.16 56.45 11.39
N MET A 592 -25.19 55.65 11.82
CA MET A 592 -23.77 56.00 11.76
C MET A 592 -23.32 56.24 10.31
N THR A 593 -23.67 55.34 9.38
CA THR A 593 -23.32 55.44 7.97
C THR A 593 -23.94 56.68 7.31
N VAL A 594 -25.24 56.94 7.52
CA VAL A 594 -25.88 58.16 7.01
C VAL A 594 -25.21 59.40 7.60
N ASN A 595 -25.02 59.47 8.92
CA ASN A 595 -24.40 60.63 9.56
C ASN A 595 -22.98 60.91 9.05
N SER A 596 -22.19 59.88 8.74
CA SER A 596 -20.85 60.04 8.15
C SER A 596 -20.87 60.55 6.70
N CYS A 597 -21.97 60.34 5.97
CA CYS A 597 -22.11 60.70 4.57
C CYS A 597 -22.88 62.01 4.33
N LYS A 598 -23.70 62.48 5.29
CA LYS A 598 -24.61 63.65 5.16
C LYS A 598 -23.98 64.93 4.59
N PHE A 599 -22.69 65.16 4.83
CA PHE A 599 -22.00 66.40 4.46
C PHE A 599 -21.09 66.28 3.24
N VAL A 600 -21.07 65.11 2.58
CA VAL A 600 -20.19 64.86 1.42
C VAL A 600 -21.00 64.18 0.31
N THR A 601 -21.10 64.83 -0.85
CA THR A 601 -22.02 64.43 -1.94
C THR A 601 -21.76 63.03 -2.50
N LEU A 602 -20.51 62.67 -2.78
CA LEU A 602 -20.16 61.40 -3.42
C LEU A 602 -20.48 60.15 -2.56
N PRO A 603 -20.05 60.06 -1.28
CA PRO A 603 -20.46 58.94 -0.42
C PRO A 603 -21.97 58.91 -0.15
N LEU A 604 -22.64 60.06 -0.15
CA LEU A 604 -24.10 60.11 0.01
C LEU A 604 -24.83 59.49 -1.19
N ILE A 605 -24.37 59.76 -2.42
CA ILE A 605 -24.92 59.13 -3.64
C ILE A 605 -24.71 57.62 -3.58
N LEU A 606 -23.48 57.17 -3.31
CA LEU A 606 -23.16 55.74 -3.19
C LEU A 606 -24.02 55.03 -2.13
N LEU A 607 -24.22 55.68 -0.97
CA LEU A 607 -25.07 55.15 0.09
C LEU A 607 -26.51 54.96 -0.39
N TYR A 608 -27.06 55.91 -1.14
CA TYR A 608 -28.43 55.78 -1.67
C TYR A 608 -28.55 54.74 -2.77
N ASP A 609 -27.56 54.61 -3.65
CA ASP A 609 -27.54 53.56 -4.67
C ASP A 609 -27.54 52.16 -4.03
N GLU A 610 -26.67 51.94 -3.04
CA GLU A 610 -26.59 50.66 -2.33
C GLU A 610 -27.82 50.42 -1.42
N LEU A 611 -28.41 51.47 -0.82
CA LEU A 611 -29.68 51.34 -0.09
C LEU A 611 -30.82 50.96 -1.04
N SER A 612 -30.88 51.54 -2.24
CA SER A 612 -31.87 51.18 -3.26
C SER A 612 -31.75 49.70 -3.61
N ALA A 613 -30.52 49.23 -3.88
CA ALA A 613 -30.25 47.82 -4.15
C ALA A 613 -30.68 46.91 -2.98
N LEU A 614 -30.44 47.33 -1.73
CA LEU A 614 -30.86 46.60 -0.53
C LEU A 614 -32.40 46.50 -0.42
N PHE A 615 -33.13 47.58 -0.71
CA PHE A 615 -34.60 47.60 -0.66
C PHE A 615 -35.24 46.81 -1.80
N GLU A 616 -34.58 46.71 -2.96
CA GLU A 616 -35.06 45.92 -4.10
C GLU A 616 -34.82 44.42 -3.93
N SER A 617 -33.72 44.03 -3.27
CA SER A 617 -33.26 42.63 -3.22
C SER A 617 -33.82 41.81 -2.06
N ASN A 618 -34.18 42.42 -0.92
CA ASN A 618 -34.45 41.68 0.32
C ASN A 618 -35.78 42.02 0.99
N VAL A 619 -36.34 41.04 1.71
CA VAL A 619 -37.51 41.24 2.60
C VAL A 619 -37.01 41.76 3.94
N LEU A 620 -36.99 43.09 4.09
CA LEU A 620 -36.46 43.75 5.28
C LEU A 620 -37.45 43.79 6.45
N HIS A 621 -36.92 43.81 7.68
CA HIS A 621 -37.72 44.02 8.88
C HIS A 621 -38.44 45.38 8.85
N SER A 622 -39.69 45.44 9.31
CA SER A 622 -40.55 46.64 9.25
C SER A 622 -39.89 47.90 9.82
N ALA A 623 -39.14 47.76 10.92
CA ALA A 623 -38.39 48.87 11.55
C ALA A 623 -37.30 49.47 10.63
N ILE A 624 -36.63 48.66 9.79
CA ILE A 624 -35.60 49.12 8.84
C ILE A 624 -36.28 49.85 7.67
N ILE A 625 -37.42 49.33 7.20
CA ILE A 625 -38.23 49.96 6.15
C ILE A 625 -38.78 51.31 6.64
N GLU A 626 -39.32 51.37 7.86
CA GLU A 626 -39.84 52.60 8.46
C GLU A 626 -38.72 53.62 8.69
N TRP A 627 -37.54 53.17 9.14
CA TRP A 627 -36.36 54.03 9.25
C TRP A 627 -35.93 54.60 7.89
N GLY A 628 -35.91 53.76 6.85
CA GLY A 628 -35.59 54.16 5.47
C GLY A 628 -36.53 55.24 4.96
N TRP A 629 -37.85 55.01 5.12
CA TRP A 629 -38.89 55.99 4.78
C TRP A 629 -38.70 57.32 5.52
N ARG A 630 -38.49 57.28 6.84
CA ARG A 630 -38.32 58.50 7.64
C ARG A 630 -37.06 59.28 7.29
N THR A 631 -36.01 58.61 6.88
CA THR A 631 -34.70 59.23 6.67
C THR A 631 -34.52 59.71 5.23
N CYS A 632 -35.01 58.95 4.25
CA CYS A 632 -34.88 59.28 2.83
C CYS A 632 -36.00 60.21 2.33
N CYS A 633 -37.23 60.09 2.84
CA CYS A 633 -38.35 60.96 2.42
C CYS A 633 -38.45 62.29 3.18
N ARG A 634 -37.55 62.55 4.15
CA ARG A 634 -37.46 63.83 4.87
C ARG A 634 -36.45 64.82 4.26
N ILE A 635 -35.76 64.43 3.19
CA ILE A 635 -34.91 65.28 2.36
C ILE A 635 -35.75 65.70 1.15
#